data_AF-A0A135VXR7-F1
#
_entry.id   AF-A0A135VXR7-F1
#
_cell.length_a   1.000
_cell.length_b   1.000
_cell.length_c   1.000
_cell.angle_alpha   90.00
_cell.angle_beta   90.00
_cell.angle_gamma   90.00
#
_symmetry.space_group_name_H-M   'P 1'
#
loop_
_entity.id
_entity.type
_entity.pdbx_description
1 polymer ?
#
loop_
_entity_poly.entity_id
_entity_poly.type
_entity_poly.pdbx_seq_one_letter_code
_entity_poly.pdbx_strand_id
1 'polypeptide(L)'
;MDSHAFRREIDKIAEIKGNLTSLNKALEDQTDRTVRHLYDTLAKFSQLESDAGTAGFMKKRKIISQMEKVQSNLEEDFMKAVRDFSDLLRKEHRDTRAVLPKLEAQKPNVAKAIDALTFPATGTGDAKDLESLRTFSKNFTKLCMDVHTDLAKEGKELLDENKRIVETYERHVTIDRGEVASTLSIDEVAPLSVGDIMSLMDKLRSERAYLDGRREEVSKMIVTSLVTEVESLQASVETASRLGLELPMDFSKQLRIIGRDASKTSNLTSLIALENQLHSSKVKVADLLRDRIINMKHEVTSKIVEGGIPVTADVIPEAPSVAVEADDVASLLSSYQEMTSWESQVKLSINDHVEDVLTEIEKATEVPDDTGITDVVKVRKWLADSKKEMKKAGIDNMVKTYVEASAMRDEYRKNLTDTIRTYITRFNELATSADRVLDYAQLSKKAPKVEDLEGGVVFLLQSLANLRTAVEDGVATFRDACQQEIEVIVQDLQTIKPAYAEIFMPIITELDEGAARIAKMEEFSEIRSEMKTIKETVLASAKDSLENLRYRLGVKIRLAAAKLMGAGVEIPGEVQEAISELNSVGVAADTVFSLPAIARKMIEIYEQKISAKVIESLTEEVSKLEDSFDQAKAIGVPVDEELALLQNLRDTPPDELEQAADSFDKLMNLTTSAAIHKKVRNRADEAHRQIRSAVSIFEDEGMSDFVSRLKGLLEQVPDQMAEDSKHVHEILEVCLTLANIQEEMLQMIKSIATKDAEQHLKSIREKSEYYSTIEAVYDKHPKDFSKLIFPLDKLKKLETELNDSKVLEEAIQNYNEVKGLRAEWTDKAQKMDDWHKSMRVFMTGFSPAASADQREAFITDAIKKVKETYTRDDISSYLTWAIREIADRMVGKRG
;
A
#
# COMPACT_ATOMS: atom_id res chain seq x y z
N MET A 1 105.21 -32.75 82.78
CA MET A 1 105.11 -31.29 82.51
C MET A 1 103.76 -30.81 83.05
N ASP A 2 103.63 -29.53 83.45
CA ASP A 2 102.31 -28.96 83.78
C ASP A 2 101.52 -28.65 82.50
N SER A 3 100.22 -28.41 82.61
CA SER A 3 99.37 -28.16 81.43
C SER A 3 99.80 -26.90 80.66
N HIS A 4 100.36 -25.91 81.34
CA HIS A 4 100.91 -24.71 80.71
C HIS A 4 102.12 -24.99 79.82
N ALA A 5 103.02 -25.88 80.22
CA ALA A 5 104.17 -26.27 79.40
C ALA A 5 103.75 -27.09 78.18
N PHE A 6 102.80 -28.03 78.31
CA PHE A 6 102.24 -28.73 77.14
C PHE A 6 101.55 -27.80 76.16
N ARG A 7 100.78 -26.82 76.66
CA ARG A 7 100.12 -25.84 75.81
C ARG A 7 101.12 -25.09 74.94
N ARG A 8 102.24 -24.63 75.51
CA ARG A 8 103.30 -23.93 74.75
C ARG A 8 103.91 -24.81 73.65
N GLU A 9 104.11 -26.10 73.91
CA GLU A 9 104.66 -27.00 72.90
C GLU A 9 103.62 -27.38 71.83
N ILE A 10 102.34 -27.54 72.19
CA ILE A 10 101.26 -27.75 71.21
C ILE A 10 101.06 -26.50 70.34
N ASP A 11 101.16 -25.30 70.90
CA ASP A 11 101.12 -24.04 70.14
C ASP A 11 102.25 -23.97 69.10
N LYS A 12 103.44 -24.53 69.39
CA LYS A 12 104.52 -24.66 68.40
C LYS A 12 104.20 -25.66 67.29
N ILE A 13 103.54 -26.78 67.59
CA ILE A 13 103.02 -27.70 66.56
C ILE A 13 101.96 -27.01 65.70
N ALA A 14 101.10 -26.19 66.31
CA ALA A 14 100.11 -25.39 65.58
C ALA A 14 100.76 -24.33 64.65
N GLU A 15 101.94 -23.80 65.00
CA GLU A 15 102.72 -22.96 64.08
C GLU A 15 103.27 -23.76 62.90
N ILE A 16 103.79 -24.98 63.14
CA ILE A 16 104.23 -25.88 62.06
C ILE A 16 103.05 -26.28 61.16
N LYS A 17 101.87 -26.49 61.74
CA LYS A 17 100.61 -26.64 60.98
C LYS A 17 100.37 -25.45 60.09
N GLY A 18 100.38 -24.23 60.64
CA GLY A 18 100.20 -23.01 59.86
C GLY A 18 101.19 -22.89 58.70
N ASN A 19 102.44 -23.28 58.91
CA ASN A 19 103.47 -23.31 57.88
C ASN A 19 103.19 -24.37 56.79
N LEU A 20 102.80 -25.59 57.17
CA LEU A 20 102.43 -26.65 56.23
C LEU A 20 101.19 -26.31 55.41
N THR A 21 100.15 -25.76 56.03
CA THR A 21 98.92 -25.35 55.33
C THR A 21 99.17 -24.18 54.39
N SER A 22 100.15 -23.34 54.70
CA SER A 22 100.59 -22.27 53.80
C SER A 22 101.30 -22.83 52.56
N LEU A 23 102.03 -23.94 52.69
CA LEU A 23 102.70 -24.60 51.57
C LEU A 23 101.75 -25.42 50.70
N ASN A 24 100.84 -26.15 51.35
CA ASN A 24 99.88 -27.01 50.70
C ASN A 24 98.56 -27.01 51.47
N LYS A 25 97.58 -26.28 50.92
CA LYS A 25 96.26 -26.12 51.55
C LYS A 25 95.50 -27.45 51.68
N ALA A 26 95.81 -28.45 50.83
CA ALA A 26 95.17 -29.76 50.91
C ALA A 26 95.49 -30.54 52.20
N LEU A 27 96.54 -30.14 52.95
CA LEU A 27 96.93 -30.76 54.22
C LEU A 27 96.20 -30.17 55.44
N GLU A 28 95.38 -29.13 55.25
CA GLU A 28 94.67 -28.42 56.32
C GLU A 28 93.81 -29.36 57.16
N ASP A 29 92.97 -30.19 56.54
CA ASP A 29 92.07 -31.10 57.26
C ASP A 29 92.81 -32.18 58.07
N GLN A 30 93.89 -32.74 57.52
CA GLN A 30 94.65 -33.80 58.20
C GLN A 30 95.42 -33.22 59.38
N THR A 31 96.07 -32.07 59.20
CA THR A 31 96.87 -31.43 60.25
C THR A 31 96.01 -30.76 61.33
N ASP A 32 94.82 -30.26 60.97
CA ASP A 32 93.80 -29.77 61.92
C ASP A 32 93.34 -30.84 62.89
N ARG A 33 93.01 -32.03 62.38
CA ARG A 33 92.52 -33.14 63.21
C ARG A 33 93.55 -33.53 64.26
N THR A 34 94.82 -33.60 63.88
CA THR A 34 95.91 -33.95 64.80
C THR A 34 96.12 -32.88 65.87
N VAL A 35 96.13 -31.59 65.50
CA VAL A 35 96.30 -30.48 66.46
C VAL A 35 95.08 -30.36 67.39
N ARG A 36 93.85 -30.51 66.87
CA ARG A 36 92.63 -30.50 67.70
C ARG A 36 92.63 -31.65 68.70
N HIS A 37 93.01 -32.86 68.28
CA HIS A 37 93.13 -34.00 69.19
C HIS A 37 94.09 -33.69 70.36
N LEU A 38 95.24 -33.05 70.09
CA LEU A 38 96.17 -32.66 71.15
C LEU A 38 95.56 -31.63 72.11
N TYR A 39 94.86 -30.62 71.61
CA TYR A 39 94.15 -29.64 72.45
C TYR A 39 93.01 -30.27 73.26
N ASP A 40 92.27 -31.23 72.70
CA ASP A 40 91.19 -31.94 73.41
C ASP A 40 91.76 -32.82 74.54
N THR A 41 92.87 -33.52 74.28
CA THR A 41 93.57 -34.29 75.32
C THR A 41 94.17 -33.37 76.39
N LEU A 42 94.71 -32.21 75.99
CA LEU A 42 95.18 -31.18 76.91
C LEU A 42 94.05 -30.60 77.76
N ALA A 43 92.88 -30.34 77.19
CA ALA A 43 91.72 -29.82 77.92
C ALA A 43 91.26 -30.83 78.98
N LYS A 44 91.24 -32.13 78.66
CA LYS A 44 91.00 -33.21 79.63
C LYS A 44 92.06 -33.23 80.72
N PHE A 45 93.33 -33.02 80.36
CA PHE A 45 94.43 -32.94 81.33
C PHE A 45 94.29 -31.74 82.28
N SER A 46 94.04 -30.54 81.75
CA SER A 46 93.81 -29.32 82.55
C SER A 46 92.57 -29.42 83.44
N GLN A 47 91.50 -30.05 82.97
CA GLN A 47 90.31 -30.29 83.79
C GLN A 47 90.64 -31.22 84.96
N LEU A 48 91.36 -32.32 84.72
CA LEU A 48 91.81 -33.23 85.78
C LEU A 48 92.79 -32.56 86.75
N GLU A 49 93.66 -31.66 86.26
CA GLU A 49 94.59 -30.87 87.09
C GLU A 49 93.82 -29.90 88.01
N SER A 50 92.80 -29.21 87.49
CA SER A 50 91.90 -28.34 88.27
C SER A 50 91.08 -29.15 89.29
N ASP A 51 90.54 -30.29 88.87
CA ASP A 51 89.78 -31.19 89.75
C ASP A 51 90.68 -31.77 90.87
N ALA A 52 91.95 -32.06 90.58
CA ALA A 52 92.94 -32.47 91.58
C ALA A 52 93.28 -31.35 92.57
N GLY A 53 93.26 -30.09 92.10
CA GLY A 53 93.45 -28.90 92.92
C GLY A 53 92.31 -28.65 93.90
N THR A 54 91.07 -29.00 93.53
CA THR A 54 89.84 -28.66 94.27
C THR A 54 89.18 -29.82 95.04
N ALA A 55 89.59 -31.07 94.80
CA ALA A 55 88.98 -32.25 95.42
C ALA A 55 89.56 -32.64 96.79
N GLY A 56 88.70 -33.17 97.68
CA GLY A 56 89.09 -33.75 98.97
C GLY A 56 90.00 -34.99 98.87
N PHE A 57 90.72 -35.30 99.96
CA PHE A 57 91.89 -36.21 99.98
C PHE A 57 91.72 -37.56 99.27
N MET A 58 90.58 -38.25 99.46
CA MET A 58 90.31 -39.56 98.83
C MET A 58 89.98 -39.46 97.33
N LYS A 59 89.28 -38.40 96.89
CA LYS A 59 89.02 -38.17 95.44
C LYS A 59 90.29 -37.72 94.71
N LYS A 60 91.14 -36.94 95.39
CA LYS A 60 92.40 -36.43 94.86
C LYS A 60 93.36 -37.53 94.38
N ARG A 61 93.47 -38.65 95.09
CA ARG A 61 94.37 -39.77 94.68
C ARG A 61 93.91 -40.47 93.40
N LYS A 62 92.59 -40.64 93.20
CA LYS A 62 92.02 -41.22 91.97
C LYS A 62 92.19 -40.26 90.79
N ILE A 63 91.95 -38.97 91.02
CA ILE A 63 92.14 -37.93 89.99
C ILE A 63 93.61 -37.83 89.60
N ILE A 64 94.56 -37.89 90.55
CA ILE A 64 96.00 -37.90 90.26
C ILE A 64 96.40 -39.11 89.39
N SER A 65 95.89 -40.32 89.67
CA SER A 65 96.19 -41.49 88.81
C SER A 65 95.61 -41.36 87.39
N GLN A 66 94.45 -40.72 87.25
CA GLN A 66 93.87 -40.41 85.94
C GLN A 66 94.65 -39.31 85.24
N MET A 67 95.11 -38.30 85.98
CA MET A 67 95.95 -37.22 85.49
C MET A 67 97.30 -37.75 84.97
N GLU A 68 97.98 -38.65 85.71
CA GLU A 68 99.22 -39.30 85.25
C GLU A 68 99.00 -40.12 83.96
N LYS A 69 97.88 -40.85 83.86
CA LYS A 69 97.54 -41.60 82.64
C LYS A 69 97.27 -40.68 81.45
N VAL A 70 96.51 -39.60 81.64
CA VAL A 70 96.25 -38.61 80.59
C VAL A 70 97.52 -37.86 80.21
N GLN A 71 98.42 -37.58 81.16
CA GLN A 71 99.72 -36.99 80.88
C GLN A 71 100.58 -37.90 80.00
N SER A 72 100.68 -39.19 80.33
CA SER A 72 101.44 -40.15 79.52
C SER A 72 100.86 -40.29 78.10
N ASN A 73 99.54 -40.31 77.96
CA ASN A 73 98.89 -40.33 76.66
C ASN A 73 99.16 -39.03 75.88
N LEU A 74 99.12 -37.88 76.55
CA LEU A 74 99.42 -36.59 75.93
C LEU A 74 100.88 -36.51 75.47
N GLU A 75 101.83 -37.06 76.22
CA GLU A 75 103.25 -37.14 75.84
C GLU A 75 103.44 -38.06 74.61
N GLU A 76 102.77 -39.22 74.58
CA GLU A 76 102.84 -40.15 73.45
C GLU A 76 102.17 -39.59 72.18
N ASP A 77 100.97 -39.01 72.32
CA ASP A 77 100.26 -38.35 71.22
C ASP A 77 101.04 -37.15 70.69
N PHE A 78 101.67 -36.37 71.58
CA PHE A 78 102.54 -35.25 71.19
C PHE A 78 103.75 -35.73 70.40
N MET A 79 104.49 -36.74 70.90
CA MET A 79 105.64 -37.30 70.18
C MET A 79 105.25 -37.88 68.82
N LYS A 80 104.08 -38.53 68.75
CA LYS A 80 103.52 -39.04 67.48
C LYS A 80 103.20 -37.91 66.51
N ALA A 81 102.55 -36.84 66.98
CA ALA A 81 102.26 -35.68 66.16
C ALA A 81 103.54 -35.04 65.61
N VAL A 82 104.59 -34.87 66.42
CA VAL A 82 105.88 -34.33 65.94
C VAL A 82 106.46 -35.18 64.80
N ARG A 83 106.34 -36.52 64.86
CA ARG A 83 106.77 -37.43 63.78
C ARG A 83 105.90 -37.31 62.54
N ASP A 84 104.58 -37.31 62.70
CA ASP A 84 103.63 -37.19 61.58
C ASP A 84 103.83 -35.86 60.82
N PHE A 85 104.00 -34.74 61.55
CA PHE A 85 104.30 -33.44 60.97
C PHE A 85 105.69 -33.40 60.30
N SER A 86 106.67 -34.11 60.85
CA SER A 86 107.99 -34.28 60.22
C SER A 86 107.91 -35.01 58.90
N ASP A 87 107.14 -36.10 58.82
CA ASP A 87 106.98 -36.87 57.59
C ASP A 87 106.21 -36.08 56.51
N LEU A 88 105.19 -35.31 56.89
CA LEU A 88 104.49 -34.40 55.98
C LEU A 88 105.44 -33.32 55.43
N LEU A 89 106.20 -32.63 56.30
CA LEU A 89 107.20 -31.64 55.87
C LEU A 89 108.30 -32.27 55.01
N ARG A 90 108.71 -33.50 55.31
CA ARG A 90 109.72 -34.23 54.53
C ARG A 90 109.20 -34.57 53.14
N LYS A 91 107.92 -34.92 53.02
CA LYS A 91 107.27 -35.16 51.73
C LYS A 91 107.25 -33.88 50.89
N GLU A 92 106.73 -32.78 51.44
CA GLU A 92 106.70 -31.46 50.76
C GLU A 92 108.10 -30.96 50.38
N HIS A 93 109.10 -31.20 51.24
CA HIS A 93 110.50 -30.90 50.93
C HIS A 93 111.04 -31.75 49.79
N ARG A 94 110.73 -33.06 49.74
CA ARG A 94 111.11 -33.94 48.62
C ARG A 94 110.43 -33.55 47.31
N ASP A 95 109.15 -33.23 47.37
CA ASP A 95 108.35 -32.85 46.19
C ASP A 95 108.87 -31.52 45.62
N THR A 96 109.16 -30.54 46.49
CA THR A 96 109.84 -29.30 46.09
C THR A 96 111.24 -29.57 45.53
N ARG A 97 111.99 -30.51 46.12
CA ARG A 97 113.32 -30.91 45.65
C ARG A 97 113.30 -31.57 44.27
N ALA A 98 112.25 -32.33 43.96
CA ALA A 98 112.09 -32.96 42.64
C ALA A 98 111.92 -31.92 41.51
N VAL A 99 111.40 -30.74 41.84
CA VAL A 99 111.14 -29.64 40.88
C VAL A 99 112.30 -28.64 40.83
N LEU A 100 113.32 -28.76 41.69
CA LEU A 100 114.50 -27.88 41.74
C LEU A 100 115.17 -27.63 40.37
N PRO A 101 115.38 -28.62 39.48
CA PRO A 101 116.02 -28.37 38.19
C PRO A 101 115.23 -27.38 37.31
N LYS A 102 113.90 -27.43 37.40
CA LYS A 102 113.01 -26.49 36.70
C LYS A 102 112.96 -25.14 37.41
N LEU A 103 112.98 -25.15 38.74
CA LEU A 103 112.96 -23.95 39.57
C LEU A 103 114.27 -23.16 39.45
N GLU A 104 115.40 -23.84 39.23
CA GLU A 104 116.71 -23.23 38.96
C GLU A 104 116.72 -22.45 37.64
N ALA A 105 115.99 -22.94 36.63
CA ALA A 105 115.88 -22.27 35.33
C ALA A 105 115.08 -20.95 35.41
N GLN A 106 114.15 -20.82 36.35
CA GLN A 106 113.32 -19.62 36.52
C GLN A 106 113.82 -18.70 37.65
N LYS A 107 114.27 -19.27 38.78
CA LYS A 107 114.75 -18.55 39.97
C LYS A 107 115.96 -19.26 40.62
N PRO A 108 117.18 -19.04 40.10
CA PRO A 108 118.38 -19.76 40.54
C PRO A 108 118.80 -19.48 41.99
N ASN A 109 118.54 -18.27 42.49
CA ASN A 109 118.91 -17.89 43.86
C ASN A 109 118.06 -18.61 44.93
N VAL A 110 116.77 -18.84 44.63
CA VAL A 110 115.87 -19.53 45.56
C VAL A 110 116.04 -21.05 45.48
N ALA A 111 116.26 -21.59 44.27
CA ALA A 111 116.60 -23.00 44.09
C ALA A 111 117.86 -23.39 44.88
N LYS A 112 118.92 -22.58 44.82
CA LYS A 112 120.14 -22.78 45.61
C LYS A 112 119.90 -22.66 47.12
N ALA A 113 119.03 -21.76 47.56
CA ALA A 113 118.69 -21.60 48.97
C ALA A 113 117.86 -22.79 49.51
N ILE A 114 116.98 -23.37 48.68
CA ILE A 114 116.19 -24.57 49.03
C ILE A 114 117.08 -25.81 49.04
N ASP A 115 117.99 -25.99 48.08
CA ASP A 115 118.92 -27.13 48.06
C ASP A 115 119.93 -27.09 49.23
N ALA A 116 120.29 -25.89 49.70
CA ALA A 116 121.13 -25.70 50.88
C ALA A 116 120.43 -26.03 52.21
N LEU A 117 119.09 -26.15 52.24
CA LEU A 117 118.36 -26.52 53.44
C LEU A 117 118.48 -28.03 53.71
N THR A 118 119.09 -28.39 54.83
CA THR A 118 119.15 -29.77 55.31
C THR A 118 117.97 -30.08 56.23
N PHE A 119 117.26 -31.18 55.93
CA PHE A 119 116.14 -31.63 56.75
C PHE A 119 116.64 -32.14 58.11
N PRO A 120 116.07 -31.68 59.25
CA PRO A 120 116.53 -32.08 60.58
C PRO A 120 116.28 -33.57 60.86
N ALA A 121 117.17 -34.21 61.62
CA ALA A 121 116.96 -35.58 62.08
C ALA A 121 115.95 -35.59 63.24
N THR A 122 114.73 -36.06 63.00
CA THR A 122 113.72 -36.29 64.05
C THR A 122 113.92 -37.68 64.64
N GLY A 123 114.30 -37.75 65.92
CA GLY A 123 114.52 -38.99 66.66
C GLY A 123 113.20 -39.52 67.26
N THR A 124 113.05 -39.39 68.58
CA THR A 124 111.90 -39.90 69.33
C THR A 124 110.67 -38.98 69.28
N GLY A 125 110.79 -37.74 68.79
CA GLY A 125 109.69 -36.77 68.74
C GLY A 125 109.65 -35.82 69.94
N ASP A 126 110.79 -35.66 70.63
CA ASP A 126 110.89 -34.86 71.85
C ASP A 126 110.85 -33.34 71.54
N ALA A 127 110.74 -32.51 72.57
CA ALA A 127 110.68 -31.04 72.44
C ALA A 127 111.90 -30.43 71.68
N LYS A 128 113.07 -31.09 71.69
CA LYS A 128 114.24 -30.66 70.89
C LYS A 128 114.07 -30.93 69.39
N ASP A 129 113.42 -32.04 69.05
CA ASP A 129 113.10 -32.39 67.68
C ASP A 129 112.08 -31.39 67.11
N LEU A 130 111.11 -30.98 67.95
CA LEU A 130 110.11 -29.98 67.59
C LEU A 130 110.72 -28.60 67.28
N GLU A 131 111.66 -28.10 68.09
CA GLU A 131 112.28 -26.79 67.84
C GLU A 131 113.12 -26.78 66.55
N SER A 132 113.81 -27.89 66.27
CA SER A 132 114.57 -28.08 65.04
C SER A 132 113.65 -28.14 63.82
N LEU A 133 112.54 -28.89 63.92
CA LEU A 133 111.53 -28.98 62.87
C LEU A 133 110.83 -27.65 62.63
N ARG A 134 110.54 -26.88 63.68
CA ARG A 134 109.93 -25.55 63.60
C ARG A 134 110.83 -24.56 62.87
N THR A 135 112.13 -24.55 63.17
CA THR A 135 113.10 -23.67 62.51
C THR A 135 113.24 -24.00 61.03
N PHE A 136 113.33 -25.29 60.70
CA PHE A 136 113.34 -25.76 59.31
C PHE A 136 112.04 -25.38 58.59
N SER A 137 110.88 -25.70 59.18
CA SER A 137 109.55 -25.42 58.64
C SER A 137 109.37 -23.94 58.32
N LYS A 138 109.78 -23.03 59.22
CA LYS A 138 109.67 -21.59 59.02
C LYS A 138 110.54 -21.08 57.87
N ASN A 139 111.79 -21.54 57.80
CA ASN A 139 112.72 -21.13 56.74
C ASN A 139 112.31 -21.70 55.38
N PHE A 140 111.92 -22.97 55.33
CA PHE A 140 111.45 -23.64 54.13
C PHE A 140 110.15 -23.00 53.62
N THR A 141 109.19 -22.74 54.51
CA THR A 141 107.91 -22.12 54.14
C THR A 141 108.12 -20.73 53.56
N LYS A 142 108.95 -19.91 54.19
CA LYS A 142 109.24 -18.56 53.70
C LYS A 142 109.80 -18.56 52.27
N LEU A 143 110.78 -19.42 51.99
CA LEU A 143 111.38 -19.51 50.65
C LEU A 143 110.39 -20.02 49.60
N CYS A 144 109.54 -20.99 49.96
CA CYS A 144 108.56 -21.56 49.04
C CYS A 144 107.36 -20.63 48.81
N MET A 145 106.92 -19.84 49.79
CA MET A 145 105.82 -18.88 49.62
C MET A 145 106.18 -17.76 48.64
N ASP A 146 107.40 -17.20 48.74
CA ASP A 146 107.86 -16.15 47.81
C ASP A 146 107.90 -16.65 46.35
N VAL A 147 108.14 -17.95 46.14
CA VAL A 147 108.11 -18.57 44.82
C VAL A 147 106.68 -18.88 44.38
N HIS A 148 105.86 -19.39 45.30
CA HIS A 148 104.46 -19.71 45.04
C HIS A 148 103.67 -18.47 44.59
N THR A 149 103.79 -17.34 45.28
CA THR A 149 103.04 -16.11 44.94
C THR A 149 103.34 -15.62 43.53
N ASP A 150 104.61 -15.67 43.14
CA ASP A 150 105.04 -15.16 41.84
C ASP A 150 104.62 -16.12 40.71
N LEU A 151 104.81 -17.43 40.89
CA LEU A 151 104.38 -18.43 39.90
C LEU A 151 102.85 -18.50 39.78
N ALA A 152 102.12 -18.35 40.88
CA ALA A 152 100.65 -18.32 40.86
C ALA A 152 100.12 -17.10 40.09
N LYS A 153 100.79 -15.94 40.21
CA LYS A 153 100.44 -14.73 39.46
C LYS A 153 100.70 -14.94 37.96
N GLU A 154 101.90 -15.38 37.59
CA GLU A 154 102.25 -15.64 36.18
C GLU A 154 101.34 -16.71 35.55
N GLY A 155 101.06 -17.80 36.27
CA GLY A 155 100.17 -18.86 35.81
C GLY A 155 98.73 -18.38 35.62
N LYS A 156 98.24 -17.50 36.50
CA LYS A 156 96.90 -16.91 36.38
C LYS A 156 96.80 -15.96 35.18
N GLU A 157 97.78 -15.07 35.00
CA GLU A 157 97.81 -14.16 33.85
C GLU A 157 97.77 -14.94 32.52
N LEU A 158 98.56 -16.02 32.42
CA LEU A 158 98.58 -16.88 31.25
C LEU A 158 97.24 -17.63 31.02
N LEU A 159 96.62 -18.12 32.10
CA LEU A 159 95.31 -18.78 32.05
C LEU A 159 94.20 -17.83 31.56
N ASP A 160 94.14 -16.62 32.15
CA ASP A 160 93.14 -15.60 31.81
C ASP A 160 93.29 -15.14 30.35
N GLU A 161 94.53 -14.98 29.88
CA GLU A 161 94.78 -14.66 28.47
C GLU A 161 94.33 -15.78 27.53
N ASN A 162 94.66 -17.04 27.84
CA ASN A 162 94.25 -18.18 27.02
C ASN A 162 92.73 -18.31 26.95
N LYS A 163 92.02 -18.13 28.08
CA LYS A 163 90.54 -18.13 28.12
C LYS A 163 89.95 -17.08 27.18
N ARG A 164 90.47 -15.84 27.22
CA ARG A 164 90.03 -14.76 26.32
C ARG A 164 90.26 -15.07 24.85
N ILE A 165 91.40 -15.69 24.52
CA ILE A 165 91.72 -16.07 23.14
C ILE A 165 90.79 -17.18 22.65
N VAL A 166 90.53 -18.20 23.47
CA VAL A 166 89.59 -19.29 23.15
C VAL A 166 88.19 -18.73 22.88
N GLU A 167 87.64 -17.90 23.77
CA GLU A 167 86.32 -17.27 23.59
C GLU A 167 86.21 -16.44 22.31
N THR A 168 87.29 -15.77 21.93
CA THR A 168 87.35 -14.97 20.71
C THR A 168 87.42 -15.86 19.47
N TYR A 169 88.23 -16.92 19.51
CA TYR A 169 88.47 -17.80 18.38
C TYR A 169 87.29 -18.71 18.08
N GLU A 170 86.61 -19.23 19.11
CA GLU A 170 85.43 -20.11 18.97
C GLU A 170 84.28 -19.43 18.22
N ARG A 171 84.23 -18.09 18.16
CA ARG A 171 83.26 -17.34 17.35
C ARG A 171 83.46 -17.49 15.85
N HIS A 172 84.66 -17.86 15.41
CA HIS A 172 85.05 -17.85 14.00
C HIS A 172 85.61 -19.19 13.50
N VAL A 173 86.19 -20.00 14.39
CA VAL A 173 86.83 -21.28 14.07
C VAL A 173 86.52 -22.30 15.18
N THR A 174 86.28 -23.55 14.81
CA THR A 174 86.11 -24.64 15.78
C THR A 174 87.43 -25.02 16.44
N ILE A 175 87.56 -24.80 17.75
CA ILE A 175 88.76 -25.17 18.54
C ILE A 175 88.61 -26.60 19.08
N ASP A 176 89.63 -27.43 18.88
CA ASP A 176 89.68 -28.74 19.54
C ASP A 176 89.86 -28.57 21.05
N ARG A 177 88.84 -28.98 21.81
CA ARG A 177 88.82 -28.90 23.27
C ARG A 177 89.87 -29.79 23.94
N GLY A 178 90.35 -30.83 23.26
CA GLY A 178 91.45 -31.68 23.75
C GLY A 178 92.77 -30.94 23.83
N GLU A 179 93.01 -30.01 22.90
CA GLU A 179 94.25 -29.22 22.78
C GLU A 179 94.26 -27.97 23.69
N VAL A 180 93.16 -27.68 24.39
CA VAL A 180 93.04 -26.56 25.36
C VAL A 180 92.42 -27.01 26.70
N ALA A 181 92.57 -28.29 27.03
CA ALA A 181 91.88 -28.92 28.15
C ALA A 181 92.19 -28.27 29.51
N SER A 182 93.40 -27.77 29.73
CA SER A 182 93.81 -27.14 31.00
C SER A 182 93.22 -25.73 31.14
N THR A 183 93.18 -24.96 30.05
CA THR A 183 92.52 -23.64 30.01
C THR A 183 91.02 -23.75 30.32
N LEU A 184 90.35 -24.83 29.90
CA LEU A 184 88.91 -25.05 30.13
C LEU A 184 88.58 -25.63 31.51
N SER A 185 89.47 -26.44 32.10
CA SER A 185 89.17 -27.21 33.32
C SER A 185 89.59 -26.54 34.63
N ILE A 186 90.46 -25.53 34.59
CA ILE A 186 91.02 -24.90 35.78
C ILE A 186 90.46 -23.48 35.94
N ASP A 187 89.90 -23.21 37.12
CA ASP A 187 89.32 -21.91 37.47
C ASP A 187 90.25 -21.04 38.31
N GLU A 188 91.02 -21.64 39.24
CA GLU A 188 91.94 -20.91 40.12
C GLU A 188 93.32 -21.58 40.23
N VAL A 189 94.38 -20.78 40.09
CA VAL A 189 95.79 -21.21 40.18
C VAL A 189 96.33 -21.12 41.62
N ALA A 190 95.76 -20.24 42.44
CA ALA A 190 96.20 -19.96 43.81
C ALA A 190 96.22 -21.16 44.80
N PRO A 191 95.30 -22.15 44.74
CA PRO A 191 95.30 -23.25 45.71
C PRO A 191 96.29 -24.38 45.39
N LEU A 192 96.99 -24.32 44.24
CA LEU A 192 97.89 -25.38 43.77
C LEU A 192 99.27 -25.30 44.44
N SER A 193 99.95 -26.44 44.58
CA SER A 193 101.33 -26.48 45.07
C SER A 193 102.32 -25.90 44.05
N VAL A 194 103.53 -25.52 44.46
CA VAL A 194 104.57 -25.00 43.55
C VAL A 194 104.85 -25.98 42.39
N GLY A 195 104.87 -27.29 42.66
CA GLY A 195 105.07 -28.31 41.62
C GLY A 195 103.92 -28.42 40.63
N ASP A 196 102.69 -28.28 41.11
CA ASP A 196 101.48 -28.33 40.27
C ASP A 196 101.34 -27.06 39.42
N ILE A 197 101.64 -25.88 39.98
CA ILE A 197 101.63 -24.60 39.24
C ILE A 197 102.64 -24.66 38.08
N MET A 198 103.85 -25.17 38.32
CA MET A 198 104.85 -25.28 37.26
C MET A 198 104.42 -26.27 36.16
N SER A 199 103.79 -27.38 36.53
CA SER A 199 103.25 -28.35 35.56
C SER A 199 102.08 -27.77 34.76
N LEU A 200 101.23 -26.95 35.40
CA LEU A 200 100.16 -26.21 34.76
C LEU A 200 100.70 -25.17 33.79
N MET A 201 101.72 -24.40 34.19
CA MET A 201 102.35 -23.40 33.33
C MET A 201 102.94 -24.02 32.06
N ASP A 202 103.58 -25.19 32.15
CA ASP A 202 104.10 -25.91 30.97
C ASP A 202 102.95 -26.25 30.00
N LYS A 203 101.82 -26.74 30.53
CA LYS A 203 100.62 -27.06 29.73
C LYS A 203 99.98 -25.80 29.13
N LEU A 204 99.78 -24.74 29.92
CA LEU A 204 99.20 -23.48 29.43
C LEU A 204 100.07 -22.83 28.36
N ARG A 205 101.41 -22.98 28.44
CA ARG A 205 102.32 -22.51 27.39
C ARG A 205 102.20 -23.33 26.10
N SER A 206 102.01 -24.66 26.19
CA SER A 206 101.75 -25.47 24.99
C SER A 206 100.38 -25.15 24.37
N GLU A 207 99.35 -24.96 25.19
CA GLU A 207 98.02 -24.54 24.73
C GLU A 207 98.09 -23.15 24.07
N ARG A 208 98.88 -22.23 24.63
CA ARG A 208 99.11 -20.92 24.02
C ARG A 208 99.81 -21.02 22.67
N ALA A 209 100.82 -21.87 22.53
CA ALA A 209 101.49 -22.08 21.24
C ALA A 209 100.53 -22.62 20.17
N TYR A 210 99.60 -23.51 20.55
CA TYR A 210 98.54 -24.01 19.67
C TYR A 210 97.57 -22.89 19.25
N LEU A 211 97.11 -22.07 20.20
CA LEU A 211 96.25 -20.92 19.92
C LEU A 211 96.95 -19.89 19.02
N ASP A 212 98.22 -19.56 19.31
CA ASP A 212 98.99 -18.64 18.48
C ASP A 212 99.16 -19.18 17.04
N GLY A 213 99.28 -20.50 16.87
CA GLY A 213 99.32 -21.16 15.56
C GLY A 213 98.04 -21.01 14.72
N ARG A 214 96.88 -20.83 15.37
CA ARG A 214 95.58 -20.62 14.69
C ARG A 214 95.23 -19.15 14.45
N ARG A 215 96.06 -18.21 14.91
CA ARG A 215 95.81 -16.77 14.80
C ARG A 215 95.60 -16.29 13.36
N GLU A 216 96.37 -16.82 12.42
CA GLU A 216 96.29 -16.40 11.01
C GLU A 216 95.00 -16.90 10.35
N GLU A 217 94.55 -18.12 10.68
CA GLU A 217 93.29 -18.70 10.20
C GLU A 217 92.10 -17.87 10.71
N VAL A 218 92.06 -17.58 12.01
CA VAL A 218 91.03 -16.74 12.63
C VAL A 218 91.03 -15.33 12.02
N SER A 219 92.22 -14.74 11.80
CA SER A 219 92.32 -13.41 11.18
C SER A 219 91.75 -13.41 9.74
N LYS A 220 92.01 -14.44 8.94
CA LYS A 220 91.43 -14.58 7.58
C LYS A 220 89.91 -14.75 7.61
N MET A 221 89.39 -15.54 8.55
CA MET A 221 87.95 -15.74 8.71
C MET A 221 87.25 -14.46 9.17
N ILE A 222 87.83 -13.71 10.10
CA ILE A 222 87.30 -12.41 10.54
C ILE A 222 87.30 -11.42 9.38
N VAL A 223 88.38 -11.31 8.59
CA VAL A 223 88.40 -10.43 7.41
C VAL A 223 87.28 -10.78 6.43
N THR A 224 87.11 -12.07 6.13
CA THR A 224 86.07 -12.54 5.20
C THR A 224 84.67 -12.26 5.74
N SER A 225 84.44 -12.51 7.04
CA SER A 225 83.20 -12.19 7.73
C SER A 225 82.90 -10.69 7.68
N LEU A 226 83.85 -9.84 8.08
CA LEU A 226 83.71 -8.39 8.10
C LEU A 226 83.38 -7.81 6.73
N VAL A 227 84.08 -8.23 5.68
CA VAL A 227 83.81 -7.73 4.32
C VAL A 227 82.41 -8.13 3.88
N THR A 228 82.03 -9.39 4.07
CA THR A 228 80.69 -9.89 3.70
C THR A 228 79.58 -9.18 4.47
N GLU A 229 79.77 -8.97 5.77
CA GLU A 229 78.79 -8.28 6.62
C GLU A 229 78.70 -6.78 6.34
N VAL A 230 79.82 -6.12 6.00
CA VAL A 230 79.84 -4.72 5.56
C VAL A 230 79.06 -4.58 4.24
N GLU A 231 79.28 -5.46 3.27
CA GLU A 231 78.57 -5.44 1.99
C GLU A 231 77.05 -5.66 2.18
N SER A 232 76.67 -6.64 3.00
CA SER A 232 75.26 -6.91 3.33
C SER A 232 74.60 -5.73 4.05
N LEU A 233 75.28 -5.13 5.02
CA LEU A 233 74.78 -3.95 5.72
C LEU A 233 74.70 -2.73 4.79
N GLN A 234 75.67 -2.57 3.87
CA GLN A 234 75.64 -1.48 2.89
C GLN A 234 74.45 -1.62 1.92
N ALA A 235 74.17 -2.82 1.42
CA ALA A 235 72.99 -3.09 0.59
C ALA A 235 71.69 -2.80 1.36
N SER A 236 71.64 -3.16 2.65
CA SER A 236 70.51 -2.86 3.52
C SER A 236 70.34 -1.34 3.72
N VAL A 237 71.44 -0.61 3.95
CA VAL A 237 71.45 0.85 4.08
C VAL A 237 71.00 1.56 2.80
N GLU A 238 71.45 1.11 1.63
CA GLU A 238 71.02 1.65 0.34
C GLU A 238 69.53 1.43 0.10
N THR A 239 69.02 0.24 0.47
CA THR A 239 67.59 -0.08 0.38
C THR A 239 66.76 0.76 1.35
N ALA A 240 67.22 0.92 2.60
CA ALA A 240 66.56 1.76 3.60
C ALA A 240 66.50 3.24 3.16
N SER A 241 67.59 3.75 2.60
CA SER A 241 67.64 5.11 2.05
C SER A 241 66.68 5.28 0.85
N ARG A 242 66.58 4.29 -0.03
CA ARG A 242 65.61 4.29 -1.14
C ARG A 242 64.16 4.29 -0.67
N LEU A 243 63.89 3.62 0.45
CA LEU A 243 62.57 3.62 1.11
C LEU A 243 62.29 4.91 1.92
N GLY A 244 63.25 5.85 1.99
CA GLY A 244 63.06 7.16 2.60
C GLY A 244 63.55 7.28 4.05
N LEU A 245 64.33 6.32 4.56
CA LEU A 245 64.96 6.45 5.87
C LEU A 245 66.13 7.46 5.82
N GLU A 246 66.04 8.53 6.60
CA GLU A 246 67.12 9.52 6.73
C GLU A 246 68.26 8.94 7.59
N LEU A 247 69.27 8.40 6.91
CA LEU A 247 70.52 7.98 7.55
C LEU A 247 71.51 9.15 7.63
N PRO A 248 72.35 9.25 8.68
CA PRO A 248 73.38 10.27 8.77
C PRO A 248 74.28 10.28 7.51
N MET A 249 74.57 11.46 6.93
CA MET A 249 75.29 11.63 5.65
C MET A 249 76.64 10.88 5.55
N ASP A 250 77.27 10.53 6.68
CA ASP A 250 78.56 9.85 6.73
C ASP A 250 78.47 8.34 7.03
N PHE A 251 77.28 7.76 7.23
CA PHE A 251 77.13 6.36 7.64
C PHE A 251 77.65 5.37 6.57
N SER A 252 77.29 5.60 5.30
CA SER A 252 77.81 4.80 4.17
C SER A 252 79.33 4.96 3.99
N LYS A 253 79.88 6.14 4.32
CA LYS A 253 81.34 6.34 4.30
C LYS A 253 82.02 5.58 5.42
N GLN A 254 81.42 5.54 6.62
CA GLN A 254 81.92 4.78 7.76
C GLN A 254 81.98 3.28 7.44
N LEU A 255 80.93 2.69 6.86
CA LEU A 255 80.93 1.28 6.43
C LEU A 255 82.02 0.99 5.39
N ARG A 256 82.18 1.88 4.41
CA ARG A 256 83.24 1.75 3.40
C ARG A 256 84.65 1.82 4.01
N ILE A 257 84.86 2.68 5.02
CA ILE A 257 86.13 2.76 5.75
C ILE A 257 86.37 1.46 6.52
N ILE A 258 85.37 0.92 7.22
CA ILE A 258 85.47 -0.35 7.95
C ILE A 258 85.85 -1.50 6.99
N GLY A 259 85.15 -1.65 5.87
CA GLY A 259 85.46 -2.70 4.88
C GLY A 259 86.85 -2.56 4.27
N ARG A 260 87.25 -1.32 3.91
CA ARG A 260 88.59 -1.03 3.38
C ARG A 260 89.67 -1.37 4.41
N ASP A 261 89.50 -0.95 5.64
CA ASP A 261 90.51 -1.11 6.68
C ASP A 261 90.57 -2.57 7.16
N ALA A 262 89.45 -3.31 7.14
CA ALA A 262 89.42 -4.76 7.37
C ALA A 262 90.23 -5.53 6.31
N SER A 263 90.09 -5.18 5.03
CA SER A 263 90.82 -5.84 3.94
C SER A 263 92.35 -5.66 3.97
N LYS A 264 92.84 -4.61 4.65
CA LYS A 264 94.27 -4.25 4.72
C LYS A 264 94.95 -4.72 5.99
N THR A 265 94.17 -4.99 7.03
CA THR A 265 94.69 -5.23 8.37
C THR A 265 94.93 -6.73 8.58
N SER A 266 96.16 -7.10 8.93
CA SER A 266 96.53 -8.47 9.32
C SER A 266 96.60 -8.66 10.85
N ASN A 267 96.41 -7.58 11.61
CA ASN A 267 96.44 -7.63 13.07
C ASN A 267 95.06 -7.97 13.65
N LEU A 268 94.96 -9.13 14.29
CA LEU A 268 93.76 -9.62 14.97
C LEU A 268 93.09 -8.58 15.90
N THR A 269 93.85 -7.87 16.74
CA THR A 269 93.27 -6.88 17.67
C THR A 269 92.55 -5.75 16.93
N SER A 270 93.13 -5.31 15.81
CA SER A 270 92.55 -4.28 14.97
C SER A 270 91.34 -4.81 14.19
N LEU A 271 91.34 -6.07 13.77
CA LEU A 271 90.18 -6.73 13.16
C LEU A 271 89.00 -6.84 14.12
N ILE A 272 89.23 -7.24 15.37
CA ILE A 272 88.19 -7.28 16.42
C ILE A 272 87.63 -5.89 16.72
N ALA A 273 88.49 -4.85 16.72
CA ALA A 273 88.03 -3.47 16.89
C ALA A 273 87.10 -3.03 15.73
N LEU A 274 87.44 -3.39 14.49
CA LEU A 274 86.60 -3.14 13.32
C LEU A 274 85.27 -3.94 13.36
N GLU A 275 85.29 -5.15 13.88
CA GLU A 275 84.09 -5.96 14.12
C GLU A 275 83.14 -5.31 15.11
N ASN A 276 83.65 -4.82 16.24
CA ASN A 276 82.85 -4.09 17.21
C ASN A 276 82.27 -2.80 16.63
N GLN A 277 83.02 -2.10 15.77
CA GLN A 277 82.51 -0.92 15.05
C GLN A 277 81.40 -1.27 14.05
N LEU A 278 81.54 -2.39 13.33
CA LEU A 278 80.50 -2.89 12.43
C LEU A 278 79.25 -3.30 13.20
N HIS A 279 79.40 -4.02 14.31
CA HIS A 279 78.29 -4.41 15.17
C HIS A 279 77.56 -3.20 15.74
N SER A 280 78.28 -2.19 16.24
CA SER A 280 77.67 -0.92 16.67
C SER A 280 76.91 -0.22 15.53
N SER A 281 77.41 -0.32 14.29
CA SER A 281 76.73 0.24 13.12
C SER A 281 75.46 -0.54 12.77
N LYS A 282 75.46 -1.88 12.87
CA LYS A 282 74.25 -2.72 12.72
C LYS A 282 73.17 -2.33 13.73
N VAL A 283 73.53 -2.20 15.00
CA VAL A 283 72.60 -1.81 16.08
C VAL A 283 72.00 -0.44 15.81
N LYS A 284 72.80 0.56 15.41
CA LYS A 284 72.28 1.89 15.07
C LYS A 284 71.25 1.87 13.93
N VAL A 285 71.49 1.08 12.88
CA VAL A 285 70.53 0.96 11.76
C VAL A 285 69.27 0.23 12.22
N ALA A 286 69.40 -0.83 13.02
CA ALA A 286 68.27 -1.55 13.59
C ALA A 286 67.40 -0.65 14.47
N ASP A 287 68.01 0.15 15.35
CA ASP A 287 67.28 1.08 16.22
C ASP A 287 66.56 2.17 15.43
N LEU A 288 67.21 2.77 14.41
CA LEU A 288 66.56 3.74 13.53
C LEU A 288 65.37 3.14 12.77
N LEU A 289 65.49 1.89 12.31
CA LEU A 289 64.38 1.19 11.65
C LEU A 289 63.24 0.89 12.64
N ARG A 290 63.54 0.41 13.86
CA ARG A 290 62.54 0.16 14.90
C ARG A 290 61.78 1.44 15.26
N ASP A 291 62.50 2.52 15.53
CA ASP A 291 61.90 3.81 15.86
C ASP A 291 61.01 4.31 14.72
N ARG A 292 61.45 4.18 13.46
CA ARG A 292 60.63 4.61 12.32
C ARG A 292 59.40 3.74 12.13
N ILE A 293 59.49 2.42 12.27
CA ILE A 293 58.35 1.49 12.19
C ILE A 293 57.30 1.83 13.25
N ILE A 294 57.72 2.04 14.50
CA ILE A 294 56.83 2.40 15.62
C ILE A 294 56.16 3.76 15.34
N ASN A 295 56.96 4.77 14.98
CA ASN A 295 56.47 6.13 14.79
C ASN A 295 55.54 6.25 13.58
N MET A 296 55.78 5.51 12.50
CA MET A 296 54.96 5.62 11.27
C MET A 296 53.52 5.16 11.51
N LYS A 297 53.30 4.10 12.30
CA LYS A 297 51.94 3.72 12.72
C LYS A 297 51.25 4.84 13.48
N HIS A 298 51.96 5.45 14.44
CA HIS A 298 51.40 6.50 15.27
C HIS A 298 51.14 7.78 14.48
N GLU A 299 52.07 8.23 13.64
CA GLU A 299 51.94 9.41 12.77
C GLU A 299 50.72 9.27 11.85
N VAL A 300 50.59 8.15 11.12
CA VAL A 300 49.45 7.94 10.21
C VAL A 300 48.13 7.91 10.98
N THR A 301 48.09 7.20 12.11
CA THR A 301 46.86 7.08 12.91
C THR A 301 46.46 8.43 13.54
N SER A 302 47.42 9.19 14.08
CA SER A 302 47.15 10.50 14.71
C SER A 302 46.61 11.49 13.69
N LYS A 303 47.20 11.54 12.49
CA LYS A 303 46.75 12.44 11.41
C LYS A 303 45.32 12.19 10.97
N ILE A 304 44.93 10.91 10.92
CA ILE A 304 43.56 10.50 10.59
C ILE A 304 42.59 10.89 11.71
N VAL A 305 42.94 10.60 12.97
CA VAL A 305 42.09 10.84 14.15
C VAL A 305 41.92 12.33 14.42
N GLU A 306 43.02 13.09 14.46
CA GLU A 306 43.01 14.55 14.62
C GLU A 306 42.29 15.24 13.47
N GLY A 307 42.38 14.66 12.27
CA GLY A 307 41.64 15.11 11.10
C GLY A 307 40.15 14.77 11.12
N GLY A 308 39.64 13.99 12.09
CA GLY A 308 38.22 13.80 12.33
C GLY A 308 37.60 12.52 11.75
N ILE A 309 38.39 11.60 11.16
CA ILE A 309 37.90 10.28 10.74
C ILE A 309 38.12 9.29 11.89
N PRO A 310 37.07 8.67 12.45
CA PRO A 310 37.25 7.67 13.49
C PRO A 310 37.96 6.43 12.91
N VAL A 311 38.93 5.88 13.66
CA VAL A 311 39.75 4.70 13.26
C VAL A 311 38.92 3.44 12.99
N THR A 312 37.65 3.43 13.39
CA THR A 312 36.68 2.34 13.21
C THR A 312 35.82 2.49 11.94
N ALA A 313 36.00 3.54 11.15
CA ALA A 313 35.32 3.65 9.87
C ALA A 313 35.98 2.66 8.87
N ASP A 314 35.17 1.93 8.08
CA ASP A 314 35.58 0.99 7.01
C ASP A 314 36.51 1.58 5.92
N VAL A 315 36.91 2.83 6.09
CA VAL A 315 37.68 3.67 5.18
C VAL A 315 39.18 3.38 5.25
N ILE A 316 39.69 2.76 6.32
CA ILE A 316 41.14 2.64 6.58
C ILE A 316 41.58 1.17 6.65
N PRO A 317 42.56 0.74 5.83
CA PRO A 317 43.15 -0.59 5.92
C PRO A 317 43.81 -0.83 7.29
N GLU A 318 43.67 -2.05 7.83
CA GLU A 318 44.35 -2.42 9.08
C GLU A 318 45.88 -2.40 8.93
N ALA A 319 46.57 -1.91 9.96
CA ALA A 319 48.03 -1.88 9.98
C ALA A 319 48.62 -3.31 10.03
N PRO A 320 49.65 -3.62 9.23
CA PRO A 320 50.26 -4.96 9.22
C PRO A 320 50.90 -5.30 10.56
N SER A 321 50.89 -6.59 10.92
CA SER A 321 51.53 -7.10 12.14
C SER A 321 53.05 -7.26 11.91
N VAL A 322 53.81 -6.22 12.21
CA VAL A 322 55.27 -6.20 12.03
C VAL A 322 56.03 -6.61 13.29
N ALA A 323 57.10 -7.39 13.10
CA ALA A 323 57.96 -7.89 14.18
C ALA A 323 59.06 -6.87 14.52
N VAL A 324 58.77 -6.00 15.50
CA VAL A 324 59.71 -4.92 15.93
C VAL A 324 60.88 -5.45 16.78
N GLU A 325 60.73 -6.64 17.36
CA GLU A 325 61.74 -7.28 18.23
C GLU A 325 62.84 -8.03 17.45
N ALA A 326 62.81 -8.03 16.11
CA ALA A 326 63.85 -8.69 15.33
C ALA A 326 65.22 -8.02 15.55
N ASP A 327 66.26 -8.82 15.79
CA ASP A 327 67.65 -8.36 15.93
C ASP A 327 68.37 -8.17 14.59
N ASP A 328 67.79 -8.69 13.51
CA ASP A 328 68.32 -8.59 12.15
C ASP A 328 67.77 -7.36 11.40
N VAL A 329 68.69 -6.58 10.82
CA VAL A 329 68.41 -5.40 9.99
C VAL A 329 67.57 -5.74 8.76
N ALA A 330 67.77 -6.90 8.11
CA ALA A 330 67.02 -7.26 6.90
C ALA A 330 65.54 -7.53 7.22
N SER A 331 65.27 -8.23 8.32
CA SER A 331 63.92 -8.49 8.82
C SER A 331 63.19 -7.19 9.21
N LEU A 332 63.89 -6.26 9.88
CA LEU A 332 63.36 -4.91 10.18
C LEU A 332 63.10 -4.09 8.91
N LEU A 333 63.94 -4.23 7.89
CA LEU A 333 63.77 -3.51 6.62
C LEU A 333 62.57 -4.01 5.82
N SER A 334 62.33 -5.33 5.80
CA SER A 334 61.09 -5.91 5.25
C SER A 334 59.86 -5.37 5.98
N SER A 335 59.92 -5.33 7.31
CA SER A 335 58.85 -4.76 8.15
C SER A 335 58.60 -3.28 7.83
N TYR A 336 59.66 -2.50 7.61
CA TYR A 336 59.54 -1.10 7.19
C TYR A 336 58.93 -0.95 5.80
N GLN A 337 59.25 -1.85 4.87
CA GLN A 337 58.66 -1.87 3.54
C GLN A 337 57.16 -2.19 3.56
N GLU A 338 56.73 -3.13 4.39
CA GLU A 338 55.29 -3.42 4.60
C GLU A 338 54.55 -2.21 5.16
N MET A 339 55.14 -1.54 6.15
CA MET A 339 54.54 -0.35 6.76
C MET A 339 54.46 0.85 5.80
N THR A 340 55.46 1.06 4.93
CA THR A 340 55.40 2.12 3.89
C THR A 340 54.39 1.79 2.78
N SER A 341 54.23 0.51 2.44
CA SER A 341 53.15 0.05 1.56
C SER A 341 51.78 0.31 2.17
N TRP A 342 51.61 0.02 3.47
CA TRP A 342 50.38 0.32 4.19
C TRP A 342 50.07 1.83 4.20
N GLU A 343 51.04 2.71 4.46
CA GLU A 343 50.83 4.17 4.35
C GLU A 343 50.33 4.58 2.95
N SER A 344 50.86 3.93 1.90
CA SER A 344 50.43 4.18 0.51
C SER A 344 49.00 3.68 0.25
N GLN A 345 48.63 2.51 0.80
CA GLN A 345 47.26 1.98 0.73
C GLN A 345 46.26 2.88 1.47
N VAL A 346 46.65 3.42 2.63
CA VAL A 346 45.85 4.39 3.38
C VAL A 346 45.61 5.66 2.54
N LYS A 347 46.64 6.20 1.88
CA LYS A 347 46.49 7.35 0.97
C LYS A 347 45.53 7.06 -0.18
N LEU A 348 45.64 5.90 -0.81
CA LEU A 348 44.76 5.49 -1.90
C LEU A 348 43.31 5.35 -1.41
N SER A 349 43.08 4.65 -0.30
CA SER A 349 41.74 4.46 0.25
C SER A 349 41.06 5.78 0.61
N ILE A 350 41.78 6.69 1.26
CA ILE A 350 41.25 8.04 1.57
C ILE A 350 40.96 8.81 0.27
N ASN A 351 41.84 8.72 -0.73
CA ASN A 351 41.61 9.39 -2.01
C ASN A 351 40.36 8.86 -2.73
N ASP A 352 40.17 7.55 -2.78
CA ASP A 352 39.00 6.92 -3.42
C ASP A 352 37.70 7.36 -2.72
N HIS A 353 37.68 7.33 -1.38
CA HIS A 353 36.51 7.79 -0.62
C HIS A 353 36.23 9.29 -0.79
N VAL A 354 37.27 10.12 -0.85
CA VAL A 354 37.09 11.55 -1.14
C VAL A 354 36.56 11.75 -2.55
N GLU A 355 37.05 11.00 -3.54
CA GLU A 355 36.58 11.10 -4.92
C GLU A 355 35.11 10.69 -5.05
N ASP A 356 34.67 9.66 -4.31
CA ASP A 356 33.26 9.25 -4.22
C ASP A 356 32.38 10.36 -3.61
N VAL A 357 32.78 10.91 -2.46
CA VAL A 357 32.03 12.01 -1.80
C VAL A 357 32.00 13.25 -2.68
N LEU A 358 33.11 13.61 -3.33
CA LEU A 358 33.17 14.73 -4.27
C LEU A 358 32.26 14.48 -5.48
N THR A 359 32.14 13.25 -5.97
CA THR A 359 31.24 12.89 -7.07
C THR A 359 29.77 13.00 -6.67
N GLU A 360 29.42 12.65 -5.42
CA GLU A 360 28.08 12.89 -4.88
C GLU A 360 27.76 14.38 -4.77
N ILE A 361 28.72 15.20 -4.31
CA ILE A 361 28.57 16.66 -4.25
C ILE A 361 28.44 17.24 -5.67
N GLU A 362 29.21 16.75 -6.64
CA GLU A 362 29.12 17.18 -8.04
C GLU A 362 27.71 16.95 -8.60
N LYS A 363 27.13 15.78 -8.36
CA LYS A 363 25.73 15.49 -8.71
C LYS A 363 24.72 16.36 -7.94
N ALA A 364 24.99 16.67 -6.68
CA ALA A 364 24.15 17.61 -5.91
C ALA A 364 24.10 18.99 -6.58
N THR A 365 25.22 19.47 -7.14
CA THR A 365 25.28 20.76 -7.86
C THR A 365 24.53 20.78 -9.19
N GLU A 366 24.08 19.63 -9.72
CA GLU A 366 23.22 19.60 -10.91
C GLU A 366 21.78 20.00 -10.60
N VAL A 367 21.36 19.82 -9.33
CA VAL A 367 19.99 20.09 -8.86
C VAL A 367 20.01 20.98 -7.60
N PRO A 368 20.42 22.26 -7.74
CA PRO A 368 20.73 23.13 -6.60
C PRO A 368 19.50 23.49 -5.76
N ASP A 369 18.32 23.60 -6.36
CA ASP A 369 17.08 23.94 -5.65
C ASP A 369 16.64 22.82 -4.69
N ASP A 370 16.80 21.56 -5.11
CA ASP A 370 16.40 20.38 -4.32
C ASP A 370 17.40 20.05 -3.20
N THR A 371 18.64 20.51 -3.34
CA THR A 371 19.74 20.25 -2.39
C THR A 371 20.01 21.46 -1.47
N GLY A 372 19.38 22.61 -1.73
CA GLY A 372 19.53 23.84 -0.95
C GLY A 372 20.84 24.59 -1.20
N ILE A 373 21.47 24.39 -2.36
CA ILE A 373 22.74 25.03 -2.71
C ILE A 373 22.48 26.46 -3.17
N THR A 374 22.90 27.44 -2.37
CA THR A 374 22.73 28.88 -2.66
C THR A 374 23.80 29.45 -3.60
N ASP A 375 25.01 28.89 -3.63
CA ASP A 375 26.14 29.34 -4.46
C ASP A 375 26.84 28.17 -5.17
N VAL A 376 26.26 27.76 -6.30
CA VAL A 376 26.75 26.64 -7.13
C VAL A 376 28.15 26.91 -7.68
N VAL A 377 28.48 28.16 -7.98
CA VAL A 377 29.77 28.52 -8.58
C VAL A 377 30.91 28.32 -7.58
N LYS A 378 30.69 28.70 -6.31
CA LYS A 378 31.67 28.49 -5.24
C LYS A 378 31.90 27.01 -4.96
N VAL A 379 30.84 26.19 -4.90
CA VAL A 379 30.95 24.74 -4.66
C VAL A 379 31.66 24.03 -5.82
N ARG A 380 31.34 24.36 -7.07
CA ARG A 380 32.02 23.79 -8.24
C ARG A 380 33.48 24.21 -8.35
N LYS A 381 33.82 25.44 -7.95
CA LYS A 381 35.20 25.91 -7.90
C LYS A 381 36.00 25.16 -6.83
N TRP A 382 35.43 25.01 -5.64
CA TRP A 382 36.03 24.21 -4.57
C TRP A 382 36.21 22.74 -5.00
N LEU A 383 35.21 22.10 -5.62
CA LEU A 383 35.31 20.75 -6.19
C LEU A 383 36.49 20.59 -7.16
N ALA A 384 36.65 21.56 -8.09
CA ALA A 384 37.71 21.53 -9.08
C ALA A 384 39.10 21.76 -8.46
N ASP A 385 39.20 22.62 -7.45
CA ASP A 385 40.42 22.90 -6.71
C ASP A 385 40.81 21.69 -5.83
N SER A 386 39.85 21.11 -5.11
CA SER A 386 40.03 19.88 -4.32
C SER A 386 40.45 18.69 -5.18
N LYS A 387 39.80 18.40 -6.31
CA LYS A 387 40.22 17.32 -7.23
C LYS A 387 41.65 17.50 -7.77
N LYS A 388 42.12 18.75 -7.92
CA LYS A 388 43.51 19.04 -8.32
C LYS A 388 44.50 18.86 -7.18
N GLU A 389 44.15 19.32 -5.97
CA GLU A 389 45.01 19.23 -4.80
C GLU A 389 45.17 17.80 -4.29
N MET A 390 44.12 16.96 -4.38
CA MET A 390 44.15 15.56 -3.93
C MET A 390 45.26 14.73 -4.60
N LYS A 391 45.61 15.01 -5.86
CA LYS A 391 46.69 14.29 -6.59
C LYS A 391 48.09 14.50 -6.00
N LYS A 392 48.29 15.54 -5.19
CA LYS A 392 49.60 15.91 -4.60
C LYS A 392 49.55 16.07 -3.08
N ALA A 393 48.37 15.92 -2.47
CA ALA A 393 48.16 16.14 -1.06
C ALA A 393 48.77 15.03 -0.20
N GLY A 394 49.32 15.41 0.95
CA GLY A 394 49.60 14.46 2.03
C GLY A 394 48.30 14.06 2.76
N ILE A 395 48.38 13.04 3.62
CA ILE A 395 47.23 12.49 4.38
C ILE A 395 46.45 13.60 5.10
N ASP A 396 47.14 14.56 5.74
CA ASP A 396 46.49 15.67 6.47
C ASP A 396 45.54 16.51 5.62
N ASN A 397 45.95 16.84 4.39
CA ASN A 397 45.14 17.65 3.49
C ASN A 397 44.01 16.84 2.86
N MET A 398 44.24 15.55 2.59
CA MET A 398 43.21 14.64 2.11
C MET A 398 42.09 14.47 3.15
N VAL A 399 42.45 14.32 4.43
CA VAL A 399 41.49 14.19 5.52
C VAL A 399 40.71 15.50 5.75
N LYS A 400 41.34 16.67 5.70
CA LYS A 400 40.62 17.96 5.76
C LYS A 400 39.60 18.10 4.63
N THR A 401 40.01 17.76 3.41
CA THR A 401 39.12 17.78 2.24
C THR A 401 37.96 16.80 2.42
N TYR A 402 38.22 15.60 2.97
CA TYR A 402 37.18 14.62 3.29
C TYR A 402 36.16 15.15 4.30
N VAL A 403 36.60 15.78 5.40
CA VAL A 403 35.68 16.31 6.42
C VAL A 403 34.83 17.45 5.87
N GLU A 404 35.43 18.37 5.13
CA GLU A 404 34.67 19.44 4.46
C GLU A 404 33.67 18.88 3.45
N ALA A 405 34.07 17.88 2.65
CA ALA A 405 33.20 17.19 1.71
C ALA A 405 32.05 16.45 2.42
N SER A 406 32.36 15.70 3.48
CA SER A 406 31.35 14.94 4.23
C SER A 406 30.34 15.84 4.92
N ALA A 407 30.78 16.97 5.47
CA ALA A 407 29.89 17.96 6.06
C ALA A 407 28.91 18.54 5.03
N MET A 408 29.40 18.90 3.83
CA MET A 408 28.56 19.36 2.73
C MET A 408 27.59 18.27 2.26
N ARG A 409 28.06 17.02 2.11
CA ARG A 409 27.22 15.87 1.74
C ARG A 409 26.08 15.66 2.73
N ASP A 410 26.37 15.70 4.03
CA ASP A 410 25.36 15.46 5.07
C ASP A 410 24.33 16.59 5.14
N GLU A 411 24.74 17.85 4.89
CA GLU A 411 23.84 18.99 4.76
C GLU A 411 22.88 18.84 3.56
N TYR A 412 23.40 18.51 2.37
CA TYR A 412 22.58 18.27 1.18
C TYR A 412 21.65 17.08 1.35
N ARG A 413 22.13 16.00 2.00
CA ARG A 413 21.32 14.83 2.33
C ARG A 413 20.15 15.20 3.24
N LYS A 414 20.38 16.04 4.25
CA LYS A 414 19.33 16.52 5.16
C LYS A 414 18.27 17.33 4.41
N ASN A 415 18.68 18.28 3.57
CA ASN A 415 17.76 19.10 2.77
C ASN A 415 16.92 18.24 1.80
N LEU A 416 17.53 17.26 1.13
CA LEU A 416 16.83 16.30 0.28
C LEU A 416 15.81 15.46 1.08
N THR A 417 16.20 15.00 2.27
CA THR A 417 15.32 14.21 3.14
C THR A 417 14.10 15.02 3.58
N ASP A 418 14.28 16.29 3.95
CA ASP A 418 13.19 17.18 4.35
C ASP A 418 12.26 17.51 3.16
N THR A 419 12.82 17.66 1.96
CA THR A 419 12.04 17.84 0.73
C THR A 419 11.22 16.59 0.40
N ILE A 420 11.82 15.41 0.48
CA ILE A 420 11.12 14.12 0.30
C ILE A 420 9.98 13.97 1.33
N ARG A 421 10.22 14.28 2.61
CA ARG A 421 9.18 14.27 3.65
C ARG A 421 8.03 15.20 3.31
N THR A 422 8.32 16.40 2.81
CA THR A 422 7.29 17.36 2.41
C THR A 422 6.41 16.81 1.29
N TYR A 423 7.01 16.17 0.27
CA TYR A 423 6.24 15.53 -0.80
C TYR A 423 5.50 14.27 -0.35
N ILE A 424 6.03 13.49 0.60
CA ILE A 424 5.30 12.36 1.22
C ILE A 424 4.06 12.88 1.95
N THR A 425 4.19 13.97 2.71
CA THR A 425 3.05 14.61 3.38
C THR A 425 2.00 15.06 2.35
N ARG A 426 2.42 15.72 1.27
CA ARG A 426 1.53 16.10 0.16
C ARG A 426 0.83 14.89 -0.48
N PHE A 427 1.56 13.79 -0.71
CA PHE A 427 0.99 12.56 -1.25
C PHE A 427 -0.05 11.93 -0.30
N ASN A 428 0.25 11.89 1.00
CA ASN A 428 -0.66 11.37 2.01
C ASN A 428 -1.90 12.26 2.16
N GLU A 429 -1.74 13.59 2.12
CA GLU A 429 -2.87 14.52 2.08
C GLU A 429 -3.75 14.28 0.85
N LEU A 430 -3.14 14.08 -0.31
CA LEU A 430 -3.85 13.74 -1.56
C LEU A 430 -4.67 12.46 -1.39
N ALA A 431 -4.07 11.39 -0.88
CA ALA A 431 -4.75 10.12 -0.64
C ALA A 431 -5.90 10.23 0.39
N THR A 432 -5.66 10.87 1.54
CA THR A 432 -6.65 10.91 2.64
C THR A 432 -7.80 11.89 2.38
N SER A 433 -7.56 12.94 1.60
CA SER A 433 -8.56 13.98 1.35
C SER A 433 -9.31 13.82 0.03
N ALA A 434 -8.78 13.05 -0.92
CA ALA A 434 -9.54 12.60 -2.06
C ALA A 434 -10.80 11.83 -1.64
N ASP A 435 -10.67 10.88 -0.71
CA ASP A 435 -11.78 10.09 -0.17
C ASP A 435 -12.86 10.93 0.57
N ARG A 436 -12.56 12.19 0.93
CA ARG A 436 -13.52 13.09 1.58
C ARG A 436 -14.26 14.01 0.62
N VAL A 437 -13.75 14.16 -0.60
CA VAL A 437 -14.28 15.11 -1.59
C VAL A 437 -14.90 14.39 -2.78
N LEU A 438 -14.40 13.20 -3.13
CA LEU A 438 -14.94 12.37 -4.20
C LEU A 438 -15.85 11.28 -3.62
N ASP A 439 -17.07 11.17 -4.15
CA ASP A 439 -18.07 10.20 -3.67
C ASP A 439 -18.04 8.88 -4.46
N TYR A 440 -17.46 8.87 -5.67
CA TYR A 440 -17.48 7.72 -6.60
C TYR A 440 -16.09 7.14 -6.92
N ALA A 441 -15.05 7.97 -6.96
CA ALA A 441 -13.73 7.57 -7.40
C ALA A 441 -12.84 7.14 -6.22
N GLN A 442 -12.59 5.83 -6.10
CA GLN A 442 -11.56 5.32 -5.19
C GLN A 442 -10.18 5.55 -5.80
N LEU A 443 -9.43 6.51 -5.26
CA LEU A 443 -8.03 6.70 -5.60
C LEU A 443 -7.19 5.59 -4.94
N SER A 444 -7.17 4.42 -5.58
CA SER A 444 -6.31 3.31 -5.17
C SER A 444 -4.88 3.58 -5.58
N LYS A 445 -4.12 4.30 -4.74
CA LYS A 445 -2.66 4.27 -4.79
C LYS A 445 -2.10 4.22 -3.37
N LYS A 446 -1.52 3.06 -3.02
CA LYS A 446 -0.63 2.95 -1.86
C LYS A 446 0.49 3.96 -2.03
N ALA A 447 0.77 4.73 -0.98
CA ALA A 447 1.98 5.53 -0.90
C ALA A 447 3.19 4.67 -1.30
N PRO A 448 4.10 5.17 -2.15
CA PRO A 448 5.37 4.51 -2.38
C PRO A 448 5.99 4.21 -1.03
N LYS A 449 6.29 2.94 -0.76
CA LYS A 449 7.04 2.56 0.43
C LYS A 449 8.43 3.14 0.25
N VAL A 450 8.69 4.30 0.86
CA VAL A 450 10.06 4.79 1.05
C VAL A 450 10.64 4.01 2.23
N GLU A 451 10.81 2.70 2.03
CA GLU A 451 11.65 1.89 2.90
C GLU A 451 13.09 2.38 2.62
N ASP A 452 13.69 2.93 3.68
CA ASP A 452 15.06 3.42 3.80
C ASP A 452 15.37 4.80 3.17
N LEU A 453 15.03 5.87 3.89
CA LEU A 453 15.68 7.20 3.79
C LEU A 453 17.18 7.16 4.24
N GLU A 454 17.83 6.00 4.12
CA GLU A 454 19.19 5.74 4.60
C GLU A 454 20.25 5.78 3.47
N GLY A 455 19.86 6.05 2.22
CA GLY A 455 20.78 6.12 1.07
C GLY A 455 21.58 7.43 0.92
N GLY A 456 22.59 7.40 0.04
CA GLY A 456 23.41 8.57 -0.37
C GLY A 456 22.65 9.57 -1.26
N VAL A 457 23.28 10.71 -1.57
CA VAL A 457 22.63 11.86 -2.24
C VAL A 457 21.97 11.47 -3.57
N VAL A 458 22.62 10.60 -4.34
CA VAL A 458 22.13 10.12 -5.66
C VAL A 458 20.83 9.32 -5.52
N PHE A 459 20.74 8.45 -4.53
CA PHE A 459 19.56 7.63 -4.27
C PHE A 459 18.37 8.49 -3.83
N LEU A 460 18.63 9.50 -2.98
CA LEU A 460 17.60 10.43 -2.53
C LEU A 460 17.07 11.31 -3.68
N LEU A 461 17.94 11.77 -4.59
CA LEU A 461 17.51 12.49 -5.79
C LEU A 461 16.60 11.64 -6.69
N GLN A 462 16.96 10.38 -6.92
CA GLN A 462 16.14 9.47 -7.72
C GLN A 462 14.79 9.16 -7.04
N SER A 463 14.80 9.00 -5.72
CA SER A 463 13.58 8.80 -4.92
C SER A 463 12.68 10.03 -4.99
N LEU A 464 13.24 11.23 -4.90
CA LEU A 464 12.50 12.49 -5.03
C LEU A 464 11.88 12.66 -6.42
N ALA A 465 12.60 12.31 -7.50
CA ALA A 465 12.07 12.35 -8.87
C ALA A 465 10.89 11.39 -9.06
N ASN A 466 11.00 10.16 -8.57
CA ASN A 466 9.91 9.19 -8.61
C ASN A 466 8.70 9.67 -7.80
N LEU A 467 8.94 10.28 -6.63
CA LEU A 467 7.88 10.74 -5.75
C LEU A 467 7.18 12.00 -6.29
N ARG A 468 7.93 12.90 -6.97
CA ARG A 468 7.35 14.01 -7.76
C ARG A 468 6.41 13.49 -8.84
N THR A 469 6.88 12.56 -9.67
CA THR A 469 6.08 11.96 -10.74
C THR A 469 4.80 11.31 -10.17
N ALA A 470 4.92 10.59 -9.05
CA ALA A 470 3.77 9.95 -8.40
C ALA A 470 2.76 10.97 -7.83
N VAL A 471 3.23 12.12 -7.32
CA VAL A 471 2.35 13.21 -6.86
C VAL A 471 1.68 13.87 -8.05
N GLU A 472 2.41 14.21 -9.12
CA GLU A 472 1.85 14.82 -10.34
C GLU A 472 0.79 13.91 -10.99
N ASP A 473 1.10 12.62 -11.17
CA ASP A 473 0.14 11.61 -11.64
C ASP A 473 -1.08 11.51 -10.71
N GLY A 474 -0.85 11.60 -9.39
CA GLY A 474 -1.91 11.61 -8.38
C GLY A 474 -2.84 12.82 -8.52
N VAL A 475 -2.28 14.01 -8.73
CA VAL A 475 -3.04 15.24 -8.94
C VAL A 475 -3.82 15.20 -10.25
N ALA A 476 -3.23 14.69 -11.33
CA ALA A 476 -3.91 14.50 -12.60
C ALA A 476 -5.09 13.52 -12.44
N THR A 477 -4.86 12.37 -11.80
CA THR A 477 -5.92 11.39 -11.55
C THR A 477 -7.05 11.98 -10.69
N PHE A 478 -6.72 12.79 -9.68
CA PHE A 478 -7.72 13.48 -8.85
C PHE A 478 -8.53 14.51 -9.66
N ARG A 479 -7.88 15.27 -10.54
CA ARG A 479 -8.54 16.23 -11.43
C ARG A 479 -9.55 15.54 -12.35
N ASP A 480 -9.14 14.46 -12.99
CA ASP A 480 -9.99 13.67 -13.89
C ASP A 480 -11.18 13.09 -13.13
N ALA A 481 -10.96 12.60 -11.90
CA ALA A 481 -12.02 12.10 -11.03
C ALA A 481 -13.03 13.18 -10.65
N CYS A 482 -12.58 14.40 -10.31
CA CYS A 482 -13.48 15.53 -10.06
C CYS A 482 -14.33 15.88 -11.28
N GLN A 483 -13.74 15.87 -12.48
CA GLN A 483 -14.47 16.14 -13.72
C GLN A 483 -15.50 15.07 -14.03
N GLN A 484 -15.12 13.80 -13.91
CA GLN A 484 -16.03 12.66 -14.11
C GLN A 484 -17.21 12.74 -13.13
N GLU A 485 -16.96 13.12 -11.88
CA GLU A 485 -18.02 13.27 -10.88
C GLU A 485 -19.00 14.39 -11.24
N ILE A 486 -18.50 15.54 -11.72
CA ILE A 486 -19.34 16.64 -12.22
C ILE A 486 -20.15 16.19 -13.45
N GLU A 487 -19.53 15.49 -14.40
CA GLU A 487 -20.18 15.03 -15.63
C GLU A 487 -21.33 14.06 -15.34
N VAL A 488 -21.15 13.14 -14.38
CA VAL A 488 -22.21 12.23 -13.93
C VAL A 488 -23.39 13.01 -13.38
N ILE A 489 -23.16 14.03 -12.56
CA ILE A 489 -24.24 14.89 -12.02
C ILE A 489 -24.97 15.60 -13.17
N VAL A 490 -24.23 16.21 -14.09
CA VAL A 490 -24.81 16.91 -15.25
C VAL A 490 -25.67 15.96 -16.09
N GLN A 491 -25.16 14.76 -16.38
CA GLN A 491 -25.90 13.75 -17.14
C GLN A 491 -27.19 13.34 -16.42
N ASP A 492 -27.12 13.10 -15.10
CA ASP A 492 -28.29 12.74 -14.31
C ASP A 492 -29.34 13.87 -14.26
N LEU A 493 -28.93 15.14 -14.20
CA LEU A 493 -29.85 16.28 -14.26
C LEU A 493 -30.54 16.39 -15.63
N GLN A 494 -29.82 16.10 -16.72
CA GLN A 494 -30.36 16.12 -18.07
C GLN A 494 -31.40 15.02 -18.34
N THR A 495 -31.42 13.94 -17.53
CA THR A 495 -32.46 12.91 -17.64
C THR A 495 -33.81 13.32 -17.04
N ILE A 496 -33.89 14.44 -16.30
CA ILE A 496 -35.17 14.98 -15.83
C ILE A 496 -36.01 15.41 -17.04
N LYS A 497 -37.32 15.15 -17.00
CA LYS A 497 -38.25 15.41 -18.12
C LYS A 497 -38.05 16.83 -18.70
N PRO A 498 -37.95 17.01 -20.04
CA PRO A 498 -37.60 18.29 -20.66
C PRO A 498 -38.47 19.48 -20.25
N ALA A 499 -39.75 19.26 -19.96
CA ALA A 499 -40.68 20.28 -19.49
C ALA A 499 -40.25 20.98 -18.18
N TYR A 500 -39.37 20.35 -17.40
CA TYR A 500 -38.84 20.88 -16.13
C TYR A 500 -37.32 21.14 -16.19
N ALA A 501 -36.65 20.87 -17.31
CA ALA A 501 -35.20 20.99 -17.44
C ALA A 501 -34.69 22.42 -17.21
N GLU A 502 -35.47 23.44 -17.61
CA GLU A 502 -35.13 24.86 -17.39
C GLU A 502 -34.88 25.21 -15.92
N ILE A 503 -35.52 24.49 -14.99
CA ILE A 503 -35.36 24.72 -13.54
C ILE A 503 -33.94 24.35 -13.09
N PHE A 504 -33.32 23.35 -13.72
CA PHE A 504 -32.01 22.82 -13.36
C PHE A 504 -30.87 23.34 -14.24
N MET A 505 -31.17 24.09 -15.31
CA MET A 505 -30.15 24.69 -16.20
C MET A 505 -29.12 25.59 -15.49
N PRO A 506 -29.49 26.43 -14.50
CA PRO A 506 -28.50 27.22 -13.76
C PRO A 506 -27.47 26.34 -13.02
N ILE A 507 -27.92 25.21 -12.46
CA ILE A 507 -27.05 24.24 -11.79
C ILE A 507 -26.11 23.56 -12.78
N ILE A 508 -26.63 23.15 -13.94
CA ILE A 508 -25.81 22.54 -15.01
C ILE A 508 -24.73 23.52 -15.49
N THR A 509 -25.09 24.78 -15.69
CA THR A 509 -24.14 25.82 -16.13
C THR A 509 -23.04 26.05 -15.10
N GLU A 510 -23.39 26.10 -13.81
CA GLU A 510 -22.45 26.27 -12.72
C GLU A 510 -21.50 25.06 -12.53
N LEU A 511 -22.01 23.85 -12.77
CA LEU A 511 -21.23 22.62 -12.81
C LEU A 511 -20.25 22.60 -13.99
N ASP A 512 -20.70 22.95 -15.19
CA ASP A 512 -19.85 23.00 -16.40
C ASP A 512 -18.76 24.07 -16.29
N GLU A 513 -19.09 25.25 -15.77
CA GLU A 513 -18.11 26.31 -15.49
C GLU A 513 -17.10 25.88 -14.42
N GLY A 514 -17.59 25.18 -13.37
CA GLY A 514 -16.75 24.60 -12.34
C GLY A 514 -15.77 23.56 -12.87
N ALA A 515 -16.23 22.65 -13.73
CA ALA A 515 -15.39 21.65 -14.41
C ALA A 515 -14.33 22.31 -15.29
N ALA A 516 -14.68 23.39 -16.01
CA ALA A 516 -13.75 24.15 -16.84
C ALA A 516 -12.68 24.90 -16.02
N ARG A 517 -13.01 25.34 -14.80
CA ARG A 517 -12.03 25.92 -13.85
C ARG A 517 -11.08 24.85 -13.30
N ILE A 518 -11.62 23.71 -12.85
CA ILE A 518 -10.83 22.57 -12.36
C ILE A 518 -9.84 22.05 -13.41
N ALA A 519 -10.22 22.05 -14.70
CA ALA A 519 -9.35 21.61 -15.79
C ALA A 519 -8.01 22.36 -15.87
N LYS A 520 -8.00 23.64 -15.48
CA LYS A 520 -6.86 24.56 -15.60
C LYS A 520 -5.98 24.63 -14.35
N MET A 521 -6.42 24.05 -13.23
CA MET A 521 -5.71 24.09 -11.96
C MET A 521 -4.67 22.97 -11.87
N GLU A 522 -3.45 23.28 -11.45
CA GLU A 522 -2.35 22.30 -11.33
C GLU A 522 -2.07 21.87 -9.88
N GLU A 523 -2.52 22.65 -8.89
CA GLU A 523 -2.33 22.31 -7.48
C GLU A 523 -3.51 21.54 -6.87
N PHE A 524 -3.20 20.50 -6.10
CA PHE A 524 -4.19 19.67 -5.41
C PHE A 524 -5.09 20.48 -4.46
N SER A 525 -4.51 21.40 -3.68
CA SER A 525 -5.24 22.23 -2.71
C SER A 525 -6.28 23.11 -3.37
N GLU A 526 -5.95 23.67 -4.54
CA GLU A 526 -6.82 24.54 -5.32
C GLU A 526 -7.98 23.74 -5.92
N ILE A 527 -7.68 22.61 -6.58
CA ILE A 527 -8.70 21.71 -7.15
C ILE A 527 -9.67 21.27 -6.06
N ARG A 528 -9.14 20.89 -4.88
CA ARG A 528 -9.94 20.46 -3.75
C ARG A 528 -10.86 21.56 -3.21
N SER A 529 -10.36 22.79 -3.04
CA SER A 529 -11.20 23.88 -2.53
C SER A 529 -12.29 24.23 -3.53
N GLU A 530 -11.94 24.27 -4.82
CA GLU A 530 -12.89 24.57 -5.90
C GLU A 530 -14.01 23.52 -5.96
N MET A 531 -13.68 22.23 -5.92
CA MET A 531 -14.69 21.16 -5.91
C MET A 531 -15.61 21.26 -4.68
N LYS A 532 -15.07 21.61 -3.51
CA LYS A 532 -15.88 21.83 -2.31
C LYS A 532 -16.84 23.00 -2.48
N THR A 533 -16.35 24.12 -3.01
CA THR A 533 -17.17 25.30 -3.29
C THR A 533 -18.26 24.99 -4.31
N ILE A 534 -17.96 24.26 -5.39
CA ILE A 534 -18.96 23.83 -6.37
C ILE A 534 -20.05 22.98 -5.69
N LYS A 535 -19.68 21.98 -4.88
CA LYS A 535 -20.66 21.15 -4.15
C LYS A 535 -21.54 21.97 -3.21
N GLU A 536 -20.95 22.89 -2.45
CA GLU A 536 -21.69 23.76 -1.51
C GLU A 536 -22.65 24.71 -2.26
N THR A 537 -22.22 25.32 -3.35
CA THR A 537 -23.07 26.23 -4.13
C THR A 537 -24.18 25.48 -4.85
N VAL A 538 -23.87 24.33 -5.46
CA VAL A 538 -24.88 23.49 -6.11
C VAL A 538 -25.90 22.98 -5.11
N LEU A 539 -25.50 22.61 -3.88
CA LEU A 539 -26.45 22.23 -2.81
C LEU A 539 -27.40 23.38 -2.41
N ALA A 540 -26.92 24.62 -2.43
CA ALA A 540 -27.77 25.78 -2.17
C ALA A 540 -28.78 26.00 -3.33
N SER A 541 -28.28 26.02 -4.57
CA SER A 541 -29.10 26.17 -5.79
C SER A 541 -30.08 25.00 -6.00
N ALA A 542 -29.71 23.81 -5.53
CA ALA A 542 -30.50 22.58 -5.55
C ALA A 542 -31.81 22.72 -4.78
N LYS A 543 -31.73 23.28 -3.57
CA LYS A 543 -32.89 23.50 -2.72
C LYS A 543 -33.89 24.46 -3.38
N ASP A 544 -33.39 25.58 -3.90
CA ASP A 544 -34.23 26.59 -4.57
C ASP A 544 -34.89 26.02 -5.83
N SER A 545 -34.15 25.21 -6.59
CA SER A 545 -34.65 24.53 -7.79
C SER A 545 -35.76 23.52 -7.48
N LEU A 546 -35.58 22.70 -6.43
CA LEU A 546 -36.59 21.75 -5.99
C LEU A 546 -37.82 22.46 -5.35
N GLU A 547 -37.63 23.56 -4.63
CA GLU A 547 -38.74 24.39 -4.13
C GLU A 547 -39.54 25.01 -5.28
N ASN A 548 -38.86 25.47 -6.34
CA ASN A 548 -39.50 25.99 -7.55
C ASN A 548 -40.27 24.89 -8.30
N LEU A 549 -39.69 23.68 -8.44
CA LEU A 549 -40.40 22.53 -9.01
C LEU A 549 -41.67 22.21 -8.22
N ARG A 550 -41.57 22.09 -6.88
CA ARG A 550 -42.72 21.85 -6.00
C ARG A 550 -43.76 22.96 -6.13
N TYR A 551 -43.35 24.21 -6.20
CA TYR A 551 -44.25 25.35 -6.39
C TYR A 551 -45.00 25.27 -7.72
N ARG A 552 -44.29 25.04 -8.85
CA ARG A 552 -44.92 24.90 -10.18
C ARG A 552 -45.93 23.75 -10.22
N LEU A 553 -45.56 22.58 -9.71
CA LEU A 553 -46.47 21.44 -9.59
C LEU A 553 -47.68 21.78 -8.70
N GLY A 554 -47.44 22.42 -7.55
CA GLY A 554 -48.50 22.86 -6.64
C GLY A 554 -49.43 23.93 -7.21
N VAL A 555 -48.96 24.80 -8.11
CA VAL A 555 -49.81 25.74 -8.84
C VAL A 555 -50.73 24.99 -9.82
N LYS A 556 -50.19 24.05 -10.61
CA LYS A 556 -51.00 23.22 -11.51
C LYS A 556 -52.08 22.43 -10.76
N ILE A 557 -51.72 21.83 -9.63
CA ILE A 557 -52.66 21.11 -8.75
C ILE A 557 -53.76 22.04 -8.22
N ARG A 558 -53.40 23.21 -7.69
CA ARG A 558 -54.39 24.16 -7.13
C ARG A 558 -55.33 24.72 -8.20
N LEU A 559 -54.82 25.02 -9.40
CA LEU A 559 -55.63 25.50 -10.51
C LEU A 559 -56.64 24.42 -10.95
N ALA A 560 -56.19 23.18 -11.09
CA ALA A 560 -57.06 22.06 -11.42
C ALA A 560 -58.08 21.78 -10.31
N ALA A 561 -57.66 21.76 -9.04
CA ALA A 561 -58.54 21.57 -7.89
C ALA A 561 -59.63 22.66 -7.81
N ALA A 562 -59.30 23.92 -8.06
CA ALA A 562 -60.27 25.02 -8.05
C ALA A 562 -61.32 24.86 -9.17
N LYS A 563 -60.91 24.43 -10.36
CA LYS A 563 -61.83 24.14 -11.47
C LYS A 563 -62.71 22.91 -11.19
N LEU A 564 -62.14 21.83 -10.65
CA LEU A 564 -62.89 20.63 -10.23
C LEU A 564 -63.95 20.93 -9.17
N MET A 565 -63.59 21.73 -8.15
CA MET A 565 -64.55 22.19 -7.15
C MET A 565 -65.61 23.13 -7.76
N GLY A 566 -65.22 23.98 -8.72
CA GLY A 566 -66.14 24.81 -9.49
C GLY A 566 -67.15 23.99 -10.31
N ALA A 567 -66.69 22.84 -10.84
CA ALA A 567 -67.49 21.85 -11.56
C ALA A 567 -68.39 20.98 -10.64
N GLY A 568 -68.30 21.15 -9.31
CA GLY A 568 -69.07 20.38 -8.34
C GLY A 568 -68.57 18.95 -8.09
N VAL A 569 -67.34 18.63 -8.53
CA VAL A 569 -66.74 17.30 -8.39
C VAL A 569 -65.90 17.24 -7.12
N GLU A 570 -66.17 16.26 -6.24
CA GLU A 570 -65.32 16.00 -5.08
C GLU A 570 -63.99 15.38 -5.51
N ILE A 571 -62.88 15.96 -5.04
CA ILE A 571 -61.54 15.44 -5.33
C ILE A 571 -61.38 14.09 -4.59
N PRO A 572 -61.02 13.00 -5.28
CA PRO A 572 -60.83 11.70 -4.64
C PRO A 572 -59.86 11.77 -3.44
N GLY A 573 -60.17 11.07 -2.36
CA GLY A 573 -59.34 11.09 -1.13
C GLY A 573 -57.88 10.68 -1.37
N GLU A 574 -57.65 9.75 -2.30
CA GLU A 574 -56.32 9.28 -2.69
C GLU A 574 -55.47 10.38 -3.36
N VAL A 575 -56.11 11.34 -4.05
CA VAL A 575 -55.44 12.51 -4.63
C VAL A 575 -55.06 13.49 -3.52
N GLN A 576 -55.89 13.66 -2.49
CA GLN A 576 -55.55 14.51 -1.33
C GLN A 576 -54.38 13.94 -0.51
N GLU A 577 -54.30 12.62 -0.36
CA GLU A 577 -53.15 11.92 0.23
C GLU A 577 -51.89 12.12 -0.62
N ALA A 578 -51.98 11.97 -1.94
CA ALA A 578 -50.86 12.20 -2.85
C ALA A 578 -50.37 13.66 -2.87
N ILE A 579 -51.27 14.64 -2.72
CA ILE A 579 -50.92 16.07 -2.55
C ILE A 579 -50.17 16.28 -1.22
N SER A 580 -50.60 15.61 -0.16
CA SER A 580 -49.92 15.66 1.14
C SER A 580 -48.54 15.00 1.08
N GLU A 581 -48.44 13.87 0.36
CA GLU A 581 -47.17 13.18 0.07
C GLU A 581 -46.21 14.13 -0.68
N LEU A 582 -46.65 14.77 -1.76
CA LEU A 582 -45.86 15.74 -2.53
C LEU A 582 -45.37 16.92 -1.67
N ASN A 583 -46.22 17.44 -0.79
CA ASN A 583 -45.85 18.53 0.12
C ASN A 583 -44.86 18.10 1.21
N SER A 584 -44.88 16.82 1.59
CA SER A 584 -44.00 16.22 2.60
C SER A 584 -42.66 15.70 2.05
N VAL A 585 -42.49 15.64 0.72
CA VAL A 585 -41.18 15.33 0.13
C VAL A 585 -40.17 16.39 0.58
N GLY A 586 -39.15 15.95 1.32
CA GLY A 586 -38.07 16.81 1.80
C GLY A 586 -37.38 17.51 0.63
N VAL A 587 -37.30 18.83 0.69
CA VAL A 587 -36.65 19.66 -0.34
C VAL A 587 -35.16 19.88 -0.04
N ALA A 588 -34.67 19.29 1.05
CA ALA A 588 -33.25 19.24 1.36
C ALA A 588 -32.64 18.02 0.67
N ALA A 589 -31.77 18.27 -0.31
CA ALA A 589 -30.87 17.26 -0.83
C ALA A 589 -29.70 17.12 0.17
N ASP A 590 -29.51 15.92 0.74
CA ASP A 590 -28.37 15.65 1.63
C ASP A 590 -27.04 15.65 0.85
N THR A 591 -27.10 15.34 -0.45
CA THR A 591 -25.99 15.35 -1.40
C THR A 591 -26.47 15.85 -2.76
N VAL A 592 -25.58 16.45 -3.56
CA VAL A 592 -25.88 16.93 -4.93
C VAL A 592 -26.49 15.81 -5.80
N PHE A 593 -26.05 14.57 -5.60
CA PHE A 593 -26.53 13.38 -6.31
C PHE A 593 -27.96 12.95 -5.97
N SER A 594 -28.49 13.37 -4.81
CA SER A 594 -29.86 13.04 -4.43
C SER A 594 -30.89 13.91 -5.16
N LEU A 595 -30.47 15.04 -5.75
CA LEU A 595 -31.38 15.99 -6.38
C LEU A 595 -32.15 15.42 -7.59
N PRO A 596 -31.54 14.72 -8.57
CA PRO A 596 -32.28 14.08 -9.64
C PRO A 596 -33.31 13.07 -9.15
N ALA A 597 -32.97 12.29 -8.12
CA ALA A 597 -33.87 11.30 -7.54
C ALA A 597 -35.07 11.96 -6.83
N ILE A 598 -34.85 13.04 -6.07
CA ILE A 598 -35.90 13.81 -5.41
C ILE A 598 -36.82 14.46 -6.45
N ALA A 599 -36.25 15.06 -7.50
CA ALA A 599 -37.02 15.68 -8.59
C ALA A 599 -37.89 14.66 -9.34
N ARG A 600 -37.33 13.48 -9.70
CA ARG A 600 -38.10 12.39 -10.34
C ARG A 600 -39.25 11.93 -9.45
N LYS A 601 -39.02 11.77 -8.14
CA LYS A 601 -40.06 11.37 -7.19
C LYS A 601 -41.21 12.39 -7.11
N MET A 602 -40.90 13.70 -7.11
CA MET A 602 -41.92 14.76 -7.14
C MET A 602 -42.76 14.71 -8.43
N ILE A 603 -42.11 14.50 -9.58
CA ILE A 603 -42.79 14.38 -10.88
C ILE A 603 -43.64 13.11 -10.94
N GLU A 604 -43.14 11.99 -10.44
CA GLU A 604 -43.86 10.71 -10.39
C GLU A 604 -45.15 10.81 -9.56
N ILE A 605 -45.09 11.42 -8.37
CA ILE A 605 -46.28 11.66 -7.55
C ILE A 605 -47.29 12.53 -8.30
N TYR A 606 -46.84 13.58 -8.99
CA TYR A 606 -47.72 14.45 -9.75
C TYR A 606 -48.38 13.74 -10.95
N GLU A 607 -47.62 13.03 -11.79
CA GLU A 607 -48.15 12.44 -13.02
C GLU A 607 -48.94 11.16 -12.74
N GLN A 608 -48.40 10.24 -11.94
CA GLN A 608 -48.98 8.91 -11.77
C GLN A 608 -50.03 8.84 -10.66
N LYS A 609 -49.86 9.61 -9.57
CA LYS A 609 -50.80 9.55 -8.43
C LYS A 609 -51.86 10.64 -8.48
N ILE A 610 -51.53 11.83 -8.98
CA ILE A 610 -52.46 12.97 -9.01
C ILE A 610 -53.14 13.09 -10.39
N SER A 611 -52.37 13.30 -11.47
CA SER A 611 -52.93 13.54 -12.81
C SER A 611 -53.71 12.33 -13.32
N ALA A 612 -53.13 11.13 -13.27
CA ALA A 612 -53.79 9.92 -13.78
C ALA A 612 -55.13 9.63 -13.09
N LYS A 613 -55.21 9.78 -11.76
CA LYS A 613 -56.46 9.53 -11.02
C LYS A 613 -57.54 10.55 -11.31
N VAL A 614 -57.18 11.82 -11.51
CA VAL A 614 -58.14 12.86 -11.92
C VAL A 614 -58.67 12.58 -13.34
N ILE A 615 -57.82 12.10 -14.25
CA ILE A 615 -58.22 11.70 -15.61
C ILE A 615 -59.13 10.46 -15.58
N GLU A 616 -58.85 9.50 -14.70
CA GLU A 616 -59.72 8.33 -14.49
C GLU A 616 -61.13 8.75 -14.04
N SER A 617 -61.23 9.64 -13.04
CA SER A 617 -62.52 10.19 -12.61
C SER A 617 -63.24 10.98 -13.71
N LEU A 618 -62.51 11.70 -14.57
CA LEU A 618 -63.09 12.38 -15.73
C LEU A 618 -63.71 11.37 -16.70
N THR A 619 -63.00 10.29 -16.99
CA THR A 619 -63.44 9.26 -17.92
C THR A 619 -64.72 8.57 -17.44
N GLU A 620 -64.83 8.31 -16.14
CA GLU A 620 -66.06 7.76 -15.53
C GLU A 620 -67.25 8.71 -15.68
N GLU A 621 -67.09 10.01 -15.42
CA GLU A 621 -68.17 10.99 -15.54
C GLU A 621 -68.58 11.24 -17.00
N VAL A 622 -67.63 11.25 -17.94
CA VAL A 622 -67.93 11.30 -19.39
C VAL A 622 -68.80 10.12 -19.80
N SER A 623 -68.48 8.90 -19.35
CA SER A 623 -69.25 7.69 -19.68
C SER A 623 -70.68 7.74 -19.16
N LYS A 624 -70.89 8.20 -17.91
CA LYS A 624 -72.25 8.34 -17.34
C LYS A 624 -73.10 9.36 -18.09
N LEU A 625 -72.49 10.46 -18.53
CA LEU A 625 -73.16 11.50 -19.31
C LEU A 625 -73.51 11.01 -20.72
N GLU A 626 -72.61 10.26 -21.36
CA GLU A 626 -72.83 9.65 -22.68
C GLU A 626 -74.06 8.73 -22.65
N ASP A 627 -74.13 7.82 -21.67
CA ASP A 627 -75.28 6.92 -21.48
C ASP A 627 -76.61 7.69 -21.31
N SER A 628 -76.58 8.79 -20.56
CA SER A 628 -77.77 9.62 -20.30
C SER A 628 -78.25 10.37 -21.56
N PHE A 629 -77.33 10.88 -22.37
CA PHE A 629 -77.67 11.56 -23.63
C PHE A 629 -78.09 10.59 -24.74
N ASP A 630 -77.53 9.38 -24.79
CA ASP A 630 -77.97 8.33 -25.71
C ASP A 630 -79.44 7.93 -25.43
N GLN A 631 -79.82 7.84 -24.15
CA GLN A 631 -81.22 7.64 -23.76
C GLN A 631 -82.10 8.82 -24.20
N ALA A 632 -81.62 10.06 -24.10
CA ALA A 632 -82.36 11.25 -24.55
C ALA A 632 -82.61 11.26 -26.06
N LYS A 633 -81.61 10.83 -26.83
CA LYS A 633 -81.70 10.69 -28.29
C LYS A 633 -82.74 9.66 -28.69
N ALA A 634 -82.86 8.55 -27.97
CA ALA A 634 -83.88 7.52 -28.22
C ALA A 634 -85.32 8.05 -28.07
N ILE A 635 -85.54 9.07 -27.23
CA ILE A 635 -86.84 9.72 -26.99
C ILE A 635 -87.16 10.81 -28.02
N GLY A 636 -86.19 11.14 -28.88
CA GLY A 636 -86.29 12.18 -29.90
C GLY A 636 -85.85 13.57 -29.45
N VAL A 637 -85.00 13.68 -28.43
CA VAL A 637 -84.33 14.95 -28.09
C VAL A 637 -83.10 15.15 -29.01
N PRO A 638 -82.93 16.31 -29.67
CA PRO A 638 -81.80 16.55 -30.57
C PRO A 638 -80.50 16.88 -29.81
N VAL A 639 -79.70 15.84 -29.52
CA VAL A 639 -78.46 15.91 -28.72
C VAL A 639 -77.19 15.39 -29.44
N ASP A 640 -77.20 15.33 -30.78
CA ASP A 640 -76.11 14.75 -31.57
C ASP A 640 -74.77 15.52 -31.46
N GLU A 641 -74.83 16.84 -31.32
CA GLU A 641 -73.63 17.69 -31.17
C GLU A 641 -72.97 17.49 -29.82
N GLU A 642 -73.79 17.30 -28.78
CA GLU A 642 -73.35 17.08 -27.41
C GLU A 642 -72.77 15.67 -27.21
N LEU A 643 -73.36 14.64 -27.84
CA LEU A 643 -72.81 13.28 -27.87
C LEU A 643 -71.46 13.22 -28.60
N ALA A 644 -71.30 13.94 -29.72
CA ALA A 644 -70.03 14.00 -30.43
C ALA A 644 -68.92 14.65 -29.58
N LEU A 645 -69.25 15.65 -28.75
CA LEU A 645 -68.29 16.26 -27.83
C LEU A 645 -67.85 15.29 -26.72
N LEU A 646 -68.77 14.48 -26.18
CA LEU A 646 -68.45 13.46 -25.17
C LEU A 646 -67.62 12.32 -25.76
N GLN A 647 -67.93 11.87 -26.98
CA GLN A 647 -67.14 10.86 -27.70
C GLN A 647 -65.72 11.34 -28.00
N ASN A 648 -65.55 12.60 -28.42
CA ASN A 648 -64.22 13.17 -28.62
C ASN A 648 -63.40 13.22 -27.31
N LEU A 649 -64.02 13.54 -26.17
CA LEU A 649 -63.34 13.53 -24.86
C LEU A 649 -62.95 12.12 -24.40
N ARG A 650 -63.70 11.10 -24.83
CA ARG A 650 -63.41 9.68 -24.56
C ARG A 650 -62.31 9.13 -25.46
N ASP A 651 -62.34 9.43 -26.75
CA ASP A 651 -61.38 8.94 -27.74
C ASP A 651 -60.02 9.65 -27.64
N THR A 652 -60.01 10.89 -27.15
CA THR A 652 -58.80 11.66 -26.84
C THR A 652 -58.82 12.15 -25.39
N PRO A 653 -58.49 11.28 -24.42
CA PRO A 653 -58.40 11.68 -23.03
C PRO A 653 -57.28 12.72 -22.84
N PRO A 654 -57.45 13.68 -21.92
CA PRO A 654 -56.44 14.70 -21.66
C PRO A 654 -55.18 14.12 -21.02
N ASP A 655 -54.00 14.52 -21.51
CA ASP A 655 -52.70 14.04 -21.02
C ASP A 655 -52.19 14.81 -19.78
N GLU A 656 -52.66 16.06 -19.60
CA GLU A 656 -52.27 16.92 -18.48
C GLU A 656 -53.45 17.28 -17.58
N LEU A 657 -53.17 17.45 -16.30
CA LEU A 657 -54.14 17.82 -15.27
C LEU A 657 -54.93 19.12 -15.58
N GLU A 658 -54.30 20.10 -16.22
CA GLU A 658 -54.97 21.35 -16.62
C GLU A 658 -56.03 21.10 -17.72
N GLN A 659 -55.71 20.24 -18.69
CA GLN A 659 -56.61 19.86 -19.76
C GLN A 659 -57.77 18.99 -19.24
N ALA A 660 -57.49 18.13 -18.24
CA ALA A 660 -58.51 17.38 -17.53
C ALA A 660 -59.49 18.31 -16.81
N ALA A 661 -58.99 19.34 -16.12
CA ALA A 661 -59.81 20.34 -15.46
C ALA A 661 -60.67 21.16 -16.44
N ASP A 662 -60.12 21.59 -17.58
CA ASP A 662 -60.87 22.27 -18.64
C ASP A 662 -61.99 21.38 -19.23
N SER A 663 -61.77 20.07 -19.26
CA SER A 663 -62.76 19.10 -19.75
C SER A 663 -63.91 18.94 -18.75
N PHE A 664 -63.64 18.94 -17.45
CA PHE A 664 -64.70 18.98 -16.41
C PHE A 664 -65.55 20.26 -16.48
N ASP A 665 -64.93 21.43 -16.70
CA ASP A 665 -65.67 22.69 -16.90
C ASP A 665 -66.59 22.60 -18.13
N LYS A 666 -66.14 21.95 -19.22
CA LYS A 666 -66.99 21.69 -20.40
C LYS A 666 -68.15 20.75 -20.08
N LEU A 667 -67.93 19.69 -19.30
CA LEU A 667 -68.99 18.78 -18.87
C LEU A 667 -70.04 19.49 -18.00
N MET A 668 -69.63 20.34 -17.05
CA MET A 668 -70.56 21.11 -16.23
C MET A 668 -71.40 22.07 -17.07
N ASN A 669 -70.78 22.75 -18.05
CA ASN A 669 -71.50 23.63 -18.96
C ASN A 669 -72.52 22.87 -19.83
N LEU A 670 -72.24 21.61 -20.18
CA LEU A 670 -73.20 20.76 -20.90
C LEU A 670 -74.38 20.36 -20.00
N THR A 671 -74.16 19.99 -18.75
CA THR A 671 -75.23 19.57 -17.83
C THR A 671 -76.11 20.71 -17.30
N THR A 672 -75.66 21.95 -17.39
CA THR A 672 -76.37 23.15 -16.89
C THR A 672 -76.83 24.10 -18.00
N SER A 673 -76.59 23.76 -19.26
CA SER A 673 -76.92 24.62 -20.40
C SER A 673 -78.44 24.82 -20.53
N ALA A 674 -78.87 26.07 -20.46
CA ALA A 674 -80.26 26.48 -20.67
C ALA A 674 -80.79 26.06 -22.06
N ALA A 675 -79.92 25.91 -23.06
CA ALA A 675 -80.30 25.47 -24.40
C ALA A 675 -80.75 23.99 -24.40
N ILE A 676 -80.04 23.14 -23.66
CA ILE A 676 -80.36 21.71 -23.54
C ILE A 676 -81.60 21.52 -22.68
N HIS A 677 -81.70 22.22 -21.55
CA HIS A 677 -82.94 22.27 -20.75
C HIS A 677 -84.16 22.69 -21.59
N LYS A 678 -84.00 23.67 -22.49
CA LYS A 678 -85.07 24.09 -23.40
C LYS A 678 -85.38 23.04 -24.47
N LYS A 679 -84.39 22.36 -25.05
CA LYS A 679 -84.59 21.25 -26.00
C LYS A 679 -85.41 20.12 -25.36
N VAL A 680 -85.04 19.72 -24.13
CA VAL A 680 -85.72 18.66 -23.37
C VAL A 680 -87.14 19.09 -22.97
N ARG A 681 -87.31 20.30 -22.40
CA ARG A 681 -88.63 20.83 -22.00
C ARG A 681 -89.58 20.99 -23.19
N ASN A 682 -89.10 21.49 -24.33
CA ASN A 682 -89.92 21.58 -25.56
C ASN A 682 -90.40 20.21 -26.03
N ARG A 683 -89.56 19.16 -25.95
CA ARG A 683 -89.96 17.79 -26.32
C ARG A 683 -90.99 17.22 -25.35
N ALA A 684 -90.83 17.47 -24.06
CA ALA A 684 -91.80 17.08 -23.03
C ALA A 684 -93.16 17.78 -23.21
N ASP A 685 -93.16 19.10 -23.44
CA ASP A 685 -94.38 19.89 -23.69
C ASP A 685 -95.10 19.42 -24.95
N GLU A 686 -94.35 19.12 -26.01
CA GLU A 686 -94.90 18.58 -27.25
C GLU A 686 -95.52 17.20 -27.03
N ALA A 687 -94.82 16.31 -26.31
CA ALA A 687 -95.33 14.98 -25.99
C ALA A 687 -96.62 15.06 -25.15
N HIS A 688 -96.65 15.94 -24.14
CA HIS A 688 -97.83 16.19 -23.30
C HIS A 688 -99.04 16.69 -24.10
N ARG A 689 -98.84 17.64 -25.03
CA ARG A 689 -99.90 18.14 -25.93
C ARG A 689 -100.45 17.03 -26.83
N GLN A 690 -99.56 16.25 -27.45
CA GLN A 690 -99.96 15.16 -28.34
C GLN A 690 -100.80 14.12 -27.61
N ILE A 691 -100.37 13.67 -26.43
CA ILE A 691 -101.12 12.73 -25.58
C ILE A 691 -102.49 13.33 -25.23
N ARG A 692 -102.54 14.59 -24.77
CA ARG A 692 -103.80 15.25 -24.38
C ARG A 692 -104.81 15.35 -25.52
N SER A 693 -104.36 15.64 -26.75
CA SER A 693 -105.24 15.72 -27.92
C SER A 693 -105.83 14.36 -28.30
N ALA A 694 -105.00 13.31 -28.22
CA ALA A 694 -105.37 11.95 -28.58
C ALA A 694 -106.37 11.30 -27.60
N VAL A 695 -106.37 11.72 -26.32
CA VAL A 695 -107.32 11.22 -25.30
C VAL A 695 -108.78 11.36 -25.73
N SER A 696 -109.16 12.43 -26.43
CA SER A 696 -110.54 12.66 -26.88
C SER A 696 -111.08 11.57 -27.82
N ILE A 697 -110.21 10.99 -28.65
CA ILE A 697 -110.60 9.93 -29.61
C ILE A 697 -110.92 8.63 -28.89
N PHE A 698 -110.18 8.33 -27.82
CA PHE A 698 -110.43 7.14 -27.00
C PHE A 698 -111.69 7.28 -26.14
N GLU A 699 -112.12 8.51 -25.83
CA GLU A 699 -113.41 8.78 -25.18
C GLU A 699 -114.58 8.51 -26.14
N ASP A 700 -114.48 8.97 -27.38
CA ASP A 700 -115.53 8.79 -28.40
C ASP A 700 -115.73 7.31 -28.80
N GLU A 701 -114.68 6.49 -28.73
CA GLU A 701 -114.73 5.04 -28.98
C GLU A 701 -115.11 4.22 -27.72
N GLY A 702 -115.42 4.86 -26.59
CA GLY A 702 -116.03 4.23 -25.42
C GLY A 702 -115.08 3.52 -24.44
N MET A 703 -113.79 3.89 -24.37
CA MET A 703 -112.80 3.26 -23.49
C MET A 703 -112.52 4.06 -22.19
N SER A 704 -113.50 4.08 -21.28
CA SER A 704 -113.48 4.91 -20.06
C SER A 704 -112.30 4.65 -19.10
N ASP A 705 -111.88 3.39 -18.95
CA ASP A 705 -110.88 3.02 -17.93
C ASP A 705 -109.45 3.43 -18.33
N PHE A 706 -109.13 3.29 -19.62
CA PHE A 706 -107.83 3.71 -20.18
C PHE A 706 -107.69 5.24 -20.15
N VAL A 707 -108.76 5.95 -20.50
CA VAL A 707 -108.81 7.41 -20.46
C VAL A 707 -108.62 7.96 -19.04
N SER A 708 -109.24 7.33 -18.03
CA SER A 708 -109.10 7.75 -16.62
C SER A 708 -107.65 7.66 -16.13
N ARG A 709 -106.95 6.56 -16.46
CA ARG A 709 -105.53 6.38 -16.14
C ARG A 709 -104.63 7.42 -16.83
N LEU A 710 -104.88 7.70 -18.11
CA LEU A 710 -104.12 8.70 -18.87
C LEU A 710 -104.35 10.12 -18.33
N LYS A 711 -105.58 10.48 -17.96
CA LYS A 711 -105.91 11.78 -17.37
C LYS A 711 -105.19 11.98 -16.02
N GLY A 712 -105.14 10.96 -15.17
CA GLY A 712 -104.41 11.03 -13.90
C GLY A 712 -102.91 11.25 -14.06
N LEU A 713 -102.28 10.60 -15.04
CA LEU A 713 -100.85 10.80 -15.35
C LEU A 713 -100.58 12.17 -15.98
N LEU A 714 -101.49 12.66 -16.84
CA LEU A 714 -101.37 13.98 -17.48
C LEU A 714 -101.51 15.16 -16.51
N GLU A 715 -102.21 15.00 -15.38
CA GLU A 715 -102.36 16.03 -14.35
C GLU A 715 -101.09 16.22 -13.50
N GLN A 716 -100.23 15.20 -13.38
CA GLN A 716 -99.01 15.25 -12.55
C GLN A 716 -97.80 15.85 -13.28
N VAL A 717 -97.78 15.77 -14.61
CA VAL A 717 -96.64 16.22 -15.45
C VAL A 717 -96.37 17.72 -15.38
N PRO A 718 -97.38 18.63 -15.35
CA PRO A 718 -97.13 20.08 -15.25
C PRO A 718 -96.43 20.47 -13.94
N ASP A 719 -96.78 19.84 -12.82
CA ASP A 719 -96.18 20.14 -11.51
C ASP A 719 -94.72 19.65 -11.45
N GLN A 720 -94.42 18.49 -12.02
CA GLN A 720 -93.05 17.95 -12.12
C GLN A 720 -92.16 18.74 -13.10
N MET A 721 -92.75 19.42 -14.09
CA MET A 721 -92.03 20.27 -15.04
C MET A 721 -91.85 21.72 -14.55
N ALA A 722 -92.54 22.12 -13.47
CA ALA A 722 -92.52 23.47 -12.91
C ALA A 722 -91.42 23.68 -11.86
N GLU A 723 -90.86 22.62 -11.26
CA GLU A 723 -89.65 22.75 -10.45
C GLU A 723 -88.43 23.04 -11.35
N ASP A 724 -87.69 24.10 -11.03
CA ASP A 724 -86.42 24.42 -11.70
C ASP A 724 -85.36 23.40 -11.29
N SER A 725 -85.36 22.25 -11.97
CA SER A 725 -84.30 21.25 -11.84
C SER A 725 -82.95 21.84 -12.29
N LYS A 726 -81.92 21.66 -11.46
CA LYS A 726 -80.55 22.12 -11.73
C LYS A 726 -79.82 21.30 -12.81
N HIS A 727 -80.27 20.09 -13.10
CA HIS A 727 -79.55 19.14 -13.95
C HIS A 727 -80.46 18.52 -15.00
N VAL A 728 -79.96 18.41 -16.23
CA VAL A 728 -80.70 17.88 -17.40
C VAL A 728 -81.30 16.48 -17.18
N HIS A 729 -80.69 15.63 -16.33
CA HIS A 729 -81.12 14.25 -16.10
C HIS A 729 -82.52 14.11 -15.46
N GLU A 730 -82.87 14.96 -14.49
CA GLU A 730 -84.16 14.85 -13.78
C GLU A 730 -85.37 15.18 -14.70
N ILE A 731 -85.19 16.11 -15.64
CA ILE A 731 -86.22 16.46 -16.64
C ILE A 731 -86.32 15.37 -17.74
N LEU A 732 -85.23 14.62 -17.94
CA LEU A 732 -85.14 13.54 -18.92
C LEU A 732 -86.00 12.33 -18.53
N GLU A 733 -86.10 12.02 -17.23
CA GLU A 733 -86.98 10.98 -16.71
C GLU A 733 -88.47 11.24 -16.98
N VAL A 734 -88.89 12.52 -16.88
CA VAL A 734 -90.25 12.93 -17.23
C VAL A 734 -90.52 12.74 -18.73
N CYS A 735 -89.53 13.01 -19.59
CA CYS A 735 -89.63 12.76 -21.03
C CYS A 735 -89.75 11.27 -21.36
N LEU A 736 -88.98 10.40 -20.68
CA LEU A 736 -89.06 8.94 -20.84
C LEU A 736 -90.47 8.42 -20.54
N THR A 737 -91.05 8.92 -19.45
CA THR A 737 -92.40 8.51 -19.01
C THR A 737 -93.46 8.90 -20.04
N LEU A 738 -93.38 10.12 -20.59
CA LEU A 738 -94.30 10.59 -21.64
C LEU A 738 -94.15 9.80 -22.94
N ALA A 739 -92.92 9.47 -23.36
CA ALA A 739 -92.67 8.72 -24.58
C ALA A 739 -93.27 7.30 -24.54
N ASN A 740 -93.14 6.61 -23.40
CA ASN A 740 -93.76 5.30 -23.20
C ASN A 740 -95.30 5.36 -23.35
N ILE A 741 -95.93 6.42 -22.80
CA ILE A 741 -97.38 6.63 -22.93
C ILE A 741 -97.79 6.86 -24.40
N GLN A 742 -96.99 7.62 -25.17
CA GLN A 742 -97.27 7.83 -26.60
C GLN A 742 -97.26 6.52 -27.40
N GLU A 743 -96.32 5.63 -27.11
CA GLU A 743 -96.22 4.34 -27.78
C GLU A 743 -97.41 3.43 -27.45
N GLU A 744 -97.82 3.38 -26.17
CA GLU A 744 -99.02 2.64 -25.75
C GLU A 744 -100.28 3.13 -26.50
N MET A 745 -100.45 4.45 -26.66
CA MET A 745 -101.59 5.03 -27.37
C MET A 745 -101.56 4.70 -28.86
N LEU A 746 -100.39 4.74 -29.50
CA LEU A 746 -100.24 4.45 -30.93
C LEU A 746 -100.60 3.00 -31.26
N GLN A 747 -100.18 2.05 -30.42
CA GLN A 747 -100.57 0.64 -30.57
C GLN A 747 -102.09 0.45 -30.44
N MET A 748 -102.72 1.21 -29.54
CA MET A 748 -104.17 1.12 -29.33
C MET A 748 -104.97 1.63 -30.54
N ILE A 749 -104.57 2.74 -31.18
CA ILE A 749 -105.24 3.27 -32.39
C ILE A 749 -105.20 2.26 -33.54
N LYS A 750 -104.06 1.61 -33.77
CA LYS A 750 -103.92 0.58 -34.82
C LYS A 750 -104.87 -0.61 -34.58
N SER A 751 -105.01 -1.01 -33.31
CA SER A 751 -105.94 -2.07 -32.92
C SER A 751 -107.40 -1.70 -33.20
N ILE A 752 -107.81 -0.46 -32.91
CA ILE A 752 -109.16 0.04 -33.20
C ILE A 752 -109.40 0.08 -34.71
N ALA A 753 -108.48 0.66 -35.48
CA ALA A 753 -108.60 0.78 -36.94
C ALA A 753 -108.81 -0.56 -37.66
N THR A 754 -108.16 -1.61 -37.15
CA THR A 754 -108.28 -2.98 -37.66
C THR A 754 -109.68 -3.54 -37.38
N LYS A 755 -110.20 -3.36 -36.16
CA LYS A 755 -111.58 -3.77 -35.81
C LYS A 755 -112.63 -3.04 -36.64
N ASP A 756 -112.45 -1.74 -36.86
CA ASP A 756 -113.35 -0.93 -37.70
C ASP A 756 -113.36 -1.41 -39.16
N ALA A 757 -112.24 -1.91 -39.68
CA ALA A 757 -112.14 -2.43 -41.05
C ALA A 757 -113.02 -3.67 -41.25
N GLU A 758 -112.98 -4.58 -40.29
CA GLU A 758 -113.77 -5.80 -40.31
C GLU A 758 -115.27 -5.53 -40.21
N GLN A 759 -115.67 -4.58 -39.37
CA GLN A 759 -117.08 -4.17 -39.24
C GLN A 759 -117.60 -3.50 -40.51
N HIS A 760 -116.79 -2.66 -41.15
CA HIS A 760 -117.14 -1.99 -42.39
C HIS A 760 -117.38 -2.96 -43.55
N LEU A 761 -116.48 -3.94 -43.74
CA LEU A 761 -116.63 -4.99 -44.76
C LEU A 761 -117.91 -5.81 -44.56
N LYS A 762 -118.28 -6.11 -43.31
CA LYS A 762 -119.55 -6.78 -43.00
C LYS A 762 -120.74 -5.89 -43.38
N SER A 763 -120.71 -4.60 -43.01
CA SER A 763 -121.81 -3.67 -43.28
C SER A 763 -122.08 -3.49 -44.79
N ILE A 764 -121.04 -3.42 -45.63
CA ILE A 764 -121.23 -3.29 -47.08
C ILE A 764 -121.86 -4.54 -47.70
N ARG A 765 -121.40 -5.73 -47.29
CA ARG A 765 -121.95 -7.01 -47.80
C ARG A 765 -123.41 -7.23 -47.42
N GLU A 766 -123.84 -6.70 -46.27
CA GLU A 766 -125.24 -6.74 -45.86
C GLU A 766 -126.11 -5.73 -46.61
N LYS A 767 -125.57 -4.55 -46.96
CA LYS A 767 -126.33 -3.44 -47.56
C LYS A 767 -126.40 -3.45 -49.08
N SER A 768 -125.45 -4.07 -49.78
CA SER A 768 -125.42 -4.12 -51.25
C SER A 768 -125.58 -5.55 -51.77
N GLU A 769 -126.64 -5.79 -52.55
CA GLU A 769 -126.95 -7.12 -53.10
C GLU A 769 -125.95 -7.55 -54.19
N TYR A 770 -125.35 -6.60 -54.92
CA TYR A 770 -124.46 -6.87 -56.05
C TYR A 770 -122.97 -6.63 -55.73
N TYR A 771 -122.60 -6.46 -54.45
CA TYR A 771 -121.23 -6.12 -54.05
C TYR A 771 -120.16 -7.10 -54.57
N SER A 772 -120.44 -8.40 -54.61
CA SER A 772 -119.52 -9.42 -55.17
C SER A 772 -119.21 -9.26 -56.68
N THR A 773 -120.04 -8.50 -57.39
CA THR A 773 -119.80 -8.13 -58.79
C THR A 773 -119.08 -6.78 -58.88
N ILE A 774 -119.38 -5.84 -57.99
CA ILE A 774 -118.64 -4.58 -57.85
C ILE A 774 -117.17 -4.85 -57.51
N GLU A 775 -116.91 -5.74 -56.54
CA GLU A 775 -115.58 -6.17 -56.10
C GLU A 775 -114.78 -6.78 -57.26
N ALA A 776 -115.40 -7.66 -58.05
CA ALA A 776 -114.73 -8.30 -59.18
C ALA A 776 -114.42 -7.36 -60.35
N VAL A 777 -115.29 -6.38 -60.60
CA VAL A 777 -115.03 -5.34 -61.60
C VAL A 777 -113.87 -4.45 -61.15
N TYR A 778 -113.79 -4.12 -59.85
CA TYR A 778 -112.64 -3.41 -59.29
C TYR A 778 -111.34 -4.22 -59.41
N ASP A 779 -111.35 -5.53 -59.09
CA ASP A 779 -110.14 -6.36 -59.17
C ASP A 779 -109.56 -6.45 -60.60
N LYS A 780 -110.41 -6.47 -61.64
CA LYS A 780 -109.96 -6.48 -63.05
C LYS A 780 -109.53 -5.11 -63.56
N HIS A 781 -110.12 -4.03 -63.04
CA HIS A 781 -109.89 -2.67 -63.51
C HIS A 781 -109.63 -1.67 -62.35
N PRO A 782 -108.62 -1.88 -61.49
CA PRO A 782 -108.48 -1.14 -60.23
C PRO A 782 -108.19 0.36 -60.45
N LYS A 783 -107.29 0.69 -61.39
CA LYS A 783 -106.90 2.08 -61.68
C LYS A 783 -108.02 2.89 -62.29
N ASP A 784 -108.75 2.30 -63.24
CA ASP A 784 -109.85 2.99 -63.93
C ASP A 784 -111.08 3.09 -63.04
N PHE A 785 -111.34 2.08 -62.21
CA PHE A 785 -112.39 2.10 -61.19
C PHE A 785 -112.12 3.19 -60.14
N SER A 786 -110.90 3.27 -59.60
CA SER A 786 -110.50 4.30 -58.64
C SER A 786 -110.60 5.71 -59.19
N LYS A 787 -110.37 5.89 -60.49
CA LYS A 787 -110.41 7.19 -61.17
C LYS A 787 -111.84 7.62 -61.52
N LEU A 788 -112.67 6.69 -61.99
CA LEU A 788 -113.98 7.02 -62.56
C LEU A 788 -115.15 6.79 -61.59
N ILE A 789 -115.04 5.88 -60.61
CA ILE A 789 -116.19 5.43 -59.80
C ILE A 789 -116.05 5.85 -58.33
N PHE A 790 -115.00 5.41 -57.64
CA PHE A 790 -114.70 5.78 -56.26
C PHE A 790 -113.23 5.47 -55.89
N PRO A 791 -112.50 6.35 -55.20
CA PRO A 791 -111.06 6.24 -54.98
C PRO A 791 -110.65 5.19 -53.92
N LEU A 792 -110.89 3.91 -54.21
CA LEU A 792 -110.54 2.78 -53.33
C LEU A 792 -109.02 2.61 -53.14
N ASP A 793 -108.21 3.01 -54.12
CA ASP A 793 -106.74 2.98 -53.97
C ASP A 793 -106.24 3.98 -52.92
N LYS A 794 -106.94 5.12 -52.75
CA LYS A 794 -106.61 6.09 -51.68
C LYS A 794 -106.93 5.51 -50.31
N LEU A 795 -108.07 4.82 -50.18
CA LEU A 795 -108.45 4.13 -48.93
C LEU A 795 -107.41 3.08 -48.52
N LYS A 796 -107.01 2.18 -49.45
CA LYS A 796 -106.02 1.14 -49.15
C LYS A 796 -104.65 1.72 -48.77
N LYS A 797 -104.23 2.80 -49.44
CA LYS A 797 -102.98 3.51 -49.10
C LYS A 797 -103.01 4.09 -47.69
N LEU A 798 -104.10 4.79 -47.34
CA LEU A 798 -104.27 5.36 -46.01
C LEU A 798 -104.35 4.28 -44.91
N GLU A 799 -104.92 3.11 -45.19
CA GLU A 799 -104.92 1.97 -44.26
C GLU A 799 -103.52 1.39 -44.04
N THR A 800 -102.70 1.28 -45.09
CA THR A 800 -101.28 0.90 -44.93
C THR A 800 -100.48 1.97 -44.19
N GLU A 801 -100.67 3.24 -44.53
CA GLU A 801 -99.99 4.37 -43.87
C GLU A 801 -100.38 4.49 -42.39
N LEU A 802 -101.62 4.12 -42.03
CA LEU A 802 -102.06 4.05 -40.63
C LEU A 802 -101.36 2.91 -39.86
N ASN A 803 -101.25 1.73 -40.44
CA ASN A 803 -100.56 0.60 -39.81
C ASN A 803 -99.05 0.82 -39.68
N ASP A 804 -98.45 1.52 -40.63
CA ASP A 804 -97.01 1.81 -40.65
C ASP A 804 -96.63 3.07 -39.87
N SER A 805 -97.60 3.90 -39.48
CA SER A 805 -97.33 5.15 -38.76
C SER A 805 -96.64 4.89 -37.42
N LYS A 806 -95.55 5.64 -37.18
CA LYS A 806 -94.79 5.64 -35.92
C LYS A 806 -95.10 6.86 -35.06
N VAL A 807 -95.90 7.79 -35.58
CA VAL A 807 -96.22 9.06 -34.93
C VAL A 807 -97.71 9.09 -34.62
N LEU A 808 -98.05 9.37 -33.36
CA LEU A 808 -99.41 9.30 -32.85
C LEU A 808 -100.36 10.24 -33.61
N GLU A 809 -99.90 11.43 -33.97
CA GLU A 809 -100.69 12.44 -34.68
C GLU A 809 -101.00 12.04 -36.13
N GLU A 810 -100.01 11.53 -36.86
CA GLU A 810 -100.21 11.00 -38.22
C GLU A 810 -101.15 9.78 -38.21
N ALA A 811 -101.00 8.90 -37.21
CA ALA A 811 -101.93 7.77 -37.02
C ALA A 811 -103.36 8.24 -36.75
N ILE A 812 -103.55 9.29 -35.95
CA ILE A 812 -104.87 9.88 -35.67
C ILE A 812 -105.49 10.48 -36.93
N GLN A 813 -104.72 11.25 -37.70
CA GLN A 813 -105.22 11.90 -38.91
C GLN A 813 -105.63 10.84 -39.95
N ASN A 814 -104.77 9.85 -40.17
CA ASN A 814 -105.05 8.75 -41.10
C ASN A 814 -106.27 7.93 -40.66
N TYR A 815 -106.44 7.69 -39.36
CA TYR A 815 -107.62 6.99 -38.82
C TYR A 815 -108.93 7.73 -39.15
N ASN A 816 -108.98 9.04 -38.93
CA ASN A 816 -110.18 9.85 -39.20
C ASN A 816 -110.51 9.91 -40.71
N GLU A 817 -109.50 10.07 -41.57
CA GLU A 817 -109.71 10.06 -43.03
C GLU A 817 -110.19 8.69 -43.55
N VAL A 818 -109.63 7.59 -43.02
CA VAL A 818 -110.08 6.23 -43.34
C VAL A 818 -111.54 6.03 -42.92
N LYS A 819 -111.92 6.45 -41.70
CA LYS A 819 -113.29 6.34 -41.18
C LYS A 819 -114.30 7.09 -42.06
N GLY A 820 -113.95 8.30 -42.51
CA GLY A 820 -114.77 9.10 -43.44
C GLY A 820 -114.97 8.43 -44.80
N LEU A 821 -113.88 7.99 -45.45
CA LEU A 821 -113.94 7.35 -46.77
C LEU A 821 -114.68 6.01 -46.75
N ARG A 822 -114.58 5.24 -45.66
CA ARG A 822 -115.36 4.00 -45.46
C ARG A 822 -116.86 4.27 -45.44
N ALA A 823 -117.31 5.31 -44.72
CA ALA A 823 -118.72 5.67 -44.68
C ALA A 823 -119.27 6.03 -46.07
N GLU A 824 -118.54 6.86 -46.83
CA GLU A 824 -118.91 7.26 -48.19
C GLU A 824 -118.93 6.08 -49.18
N TRP A 825 -117.97 5.16 -49.07
CA TRP A 825 -117.93 3.96 -49.93
C TRP A 825 -119.16 3.08 -49.72
N THR A 826 -119.61 2.95 -48.47
CA THR A 826 -120.80 2.15 -48.14
C THR A 826 -122.06 2.69 -48.83
N ASP A 827 -122.26 4.01 -48.81
CA ASP A 827 -123.38 4.67 -49.48
C ASP A 827 -123.26 4.60 -51.01
N LYS A 828 -122.04 4.74 -51.55
CA LYS A 828 -121.80 4.63 -53.00
C LYS A 828 -122.06 3.21 -53.52
N ALA A 829 -121.58 2.18 -52.82
CA ALA A 829 -121.83 0.78 -53.18
C ALA A 829 -123.33 0.46 -53.21
N GLN A 830 -124.10 0.96 -52.24
CA GLN A 830 -125.56 0.82 -52.23
C GLN A 830 -126.23 1.49 -53.45
N LYS A 831 -125.78 2.68 -53.84
CA LYS A 831 -126.29 3.36 -55.06
C LYS A 831 -125.94 2.63 -56.35
N MET A 832 -124.82 1.90 -56.39
CA MET A 832 -124.44 1.11 -57.56
C MET A 832 -125.36 -0.09 -57.79
N ASP A 833 -126.10 -0.56 -56.78
CA ASP A 833 -127.11 -1.60 -56.98
C ASP A 833 -128.21 -1.16 -57.96
N ASP A 834 -128.57 0.13 -57.98
CA ASP A 834 -129.54 0.66 -58.95
C ASP A 834 -128.98 0.69 -60.39
N TRP A 835 -127.66 0.83 -60.52
CA TRP A 835 -126.99 0.69 -61.81
C TRP A 835 -127.07 -0.77 -62.28
N HIS A 836 -126.82 -1.73 -61.39
CA HIS A 836 -127.00 -3.16 -61.68
C HIS A 836 -128.42 -3.54 -62.07
N LYS A 837 -129.44 -2.96 -61.42
CA LYS A 837 -130.85 -3.15 -61.83
C LYS A 837 -131.08 -2.69 -63.26
N SER A 838 -130.54 -1.53 -63.61
CA SER A 838 -130.66 -0.98 -64.97
C SER A 838 -129.89 -1.80 -66.00
N MET A 839 -128.71 -2.30 -65.63
CA MET A 839 -127.90 -3.20 -66.46
C MET A 839 -128.65 -4.45 -66.88
N ARG A 840 -129.48 -5.01 -66.00
CA ARG A 840 -130.27 -6.21 -66.27
C ARG A 840 -131.17 -6.02 -67.50
N VAL A 841 -131.66 -4.81 -67.75
CA VAL A 841 -132.46 -4.48 -68.94
C VAL A 841 -131.62 -4.65 -70.21
N PHE A 842 -130.38 -4.16 -70.24
CA PHE A 842 -129.49 -4.29 -71.39
C PHE A 842 -129.04 -5.74 -71.63
N MET A 843 -128.97 -6.55 -70.57
CA MET A 843 -128.67 -7.97 -70.65
C MET A 843 -129.90 -8.84 -71.00
N THR A 844 -131.09 -8.25 -71.13
CA THR A 844 -132.31 -8.99 -71.44
C THR A 844 -132.27 -9.47 -72.90
N GLY A 845 -132.29 -10.79 -73.10
CA GLY A 845 -132.11 -11.42 -74.41
C GLY A 845 -130.70 -12.01 -74.65
N PHE A 846 -129.75 -11.80 -73.72
CA PHE A 846 -128.47 -12.49 -73.75
C PHE A 846 -128.67 -13.99 -73.48
N SER A 847 -128.22 -14.83 -74.42
CA SER A 847 -128.22 -16.28 -74.24
C SER A 847 -126.80 -16.79 -74.08
N PRO A 848 -126.44 -17.37 -72.92
CA PRO A 848 -125.11 -17.96 -72.71
C PRO A 848 -124.81 -19.14 -73.65
N ALA A 849 -125.85 -19.77 -74.20
CA ALA A 849 -125.77 -20.91 -75.11
C ALA A 849 -125.59 -20.52 -76.60
N ALA A 850 -125.61 -19.23 -76.93
CA ALA A 850 -125.32 -18.77 -78.28
C ALA A 850 -123.83 -18.97 -78.63
N SER A 851 -123.53 -19.02 -79.94
CA SER A 851 -122.15 -19.11 -80.43
C SER A 851 -121.29 -17.92 -79.95
N ALA A 852 -119.97 -18.11 -79.87
CA ALA A 852 -119.05 -17.07 -79.40
C ALA A 852 -119.22 -15.74 -80.16
N ASP A 853 -119.35 -15.80 -81.49
CA ASP A 853 -119.53 -14.61 -82.33
C ASP A 853 -120.87 -13.92 -82.06
N GLN A 854 -121.96 -14.68 -81.82
CA GLN A 854 -123.26 -14.12 -81.48
C GLN A 854 -123.28 -13.48 -80.10
N ARG A 855 -122.57 -14.06 -79.12
CA ARG A 855 -122.42 -13.48 -77.77
C ARG A 855 -121.64 -12.18 -77.81
N GLU A 856 -120.51 -12.16 -78.53
CA GLU A 856 -119.69 -10.95 -78.64
C GLU A 856 -120.42 -9.85 -79.40
N ALA A 857 -121.18 -10.19 -80.45
CA ALA A 857 -122.05 -9.24 -81.13
C ALA A 857 -123.13 -8.66 -80.19
N PHE A 858 -123.76 -9.49 -79.36
CA PHE A 858 -124.74 -9.04 -78.36
C PHE A 858 -124.09 -8.14 -77.30
N ILE A 859 -122.94 -8.53 -76.74
CA ILE A 859 -122.21 -7.74 -75.74
C ILE A 859 -121.82 -6.40 -76.35
N THR A 860 -121.33 -6.38 -77.59
CA THR A 860 -120.97 -5.15 -78.30
C THR A 860 -122.19 -4.24 -78.51
N ASP A 861 -123.34 -4.80 -78.87
CA ASP A 861 -124.60 -4.06 -79.02
C ASP A 861 -125.13 -3.54 -77.67
N ALA A 862 -125.07 -4.35 -76.62
CA ALA A 862 -125.47 -3.95 -75.27
C ALA A 862 -124.56 -2.83 -74.73
N ILE A 863 -123.24 -2.93 -74.93
CA ILE A 863 -122.27 -1.89 -74.59
C ILE A 863 -122.56 -0.61 -75.38
N LYS A 864 -122.85 -0.72 -76.67
CA LYS A 864 -123.22 0.43 -77.51
C LYS A 864 -124.48 1.11 -76.96
N LYS A 865 -125.53 0.34 -76.64
CA LYS A 865 -126.76 0.85 -76.03
C LYS A 865 -126.52 1.52 -74.67
N VAL A 866 -125.66 0.94 -73.82
CA VAL A 866 -125.28 1.56 -72.53
C VAL A 866 -124.60 2.91 -72.76
N LYS A 867 -123.64 2.99 -73.69
CA LYS A 867 -122.94 4.23 -74.04
C LYS A 867 -123.86 5.29 -74.66
N GLU A 868 -124.88 4.87 -75.41
CA GLU A 868 -125.90 5.77 -75.95
C GLU A 868 -126.91 6.23 -74.89
N THR A 869 -127.22 5.39 -73.90
CA THR A 869 -128.25 5.68 -72.88
C THR A 869 -127.70 6.51 -71.71
N TYR A 870 -126.48 6.24 -71.27
CA TYR A 870 -125.88 6.92 -70.13
C TYR A 870 -124.81 7.91 -70.59
N THR A 871 -125.11 9.20 -70.45
CA THR A 871 -124.19 10.31 -70.73
C THR A 871 -123.12 10.49 -69.64
N ARG A 872 -123.32 9.87 -68.47
CA ARG A 872 -122.36 9.88 -67.36
C ARG A 872 -121.30 8.80 -67.55
N ASP A 873 -120.04 9.23 -67.65
CA ASP A 873 -118.89 8.35 -67.89
C ASP A 873 -118.65 7.32 -66.79
N ASP A 874 -118.97 7.64 -65.53
CA ASP A 874 -118.80 6.71 -64.40
C ASP A 874 -119.77 5.53 -64.51
N ILE A 875 -121.04 5.80 -64.82
CA ILE A 875 -122.08 4.79 -64.99
C ILE A 875 -121.85 4.00 -66.28
N SER A 876 -121.59 4.69 -67.41
CA SER A 876 -121.44 4.03 -68.71
C SER A 876 -120.21 3.13 -68.76
N SER A 877 -119.08 3.56 -68.17
CA SER A 877 -117.86 2.77 -68.08
C SER A 877 -118.04 1.59 -67.13
N TYR A 878 -118.60 1.82 -65.94
CA TYR A 878 -118.88 0.74 -64.99
C TYR A 878 -119.81 -0.32 -65.57
N LEU A 879 -120.94 0.08 -66.16
CA LEU A 879 -121.91 -0.83 -66.74
C LEU A 879 -121.33 -1.59 -67.94
N THR A 880 -120.47 -0.95 -68.75
CA THR A 880 -119.73 -1.64 -69.82
C THR A 880 -118.86 -2.76 -69.28
N TRP A 881 -118.11 -2.51 -68.21
CA TRP A 881 -117.26 -3.51 -67.57
C TRP A 881 -118.08 -4.60 -66.86
N ALA A 882 -119.14 -4.20 -66.15
CA ALA A 882 -120.02 -5.11 -65.43
C ALA A 882 -120.82 -6.03 -66.39
N ILE A 883 -121.24 -5.54 -67.58
CA ILE A 883 -121.85 -6.36 -68.62
C ILE A 883 -120.90 -7.46 -69.08
N ARG A 884 -119.64 -7.12 -69.36
CA ARG A 884 -118.61 -8.10 -69.74
C ARG A 884 -118.36 -9.10 -68.63
N GLU A 885 -118.21 -8.62 -67.39
CA GLU A 885 -117.94 -9.48 -66.23
C GLU A 885 -119.09 -10.45 -65.96
N ILE A 886 -120.33 -9.99 -66.04
CA ILE A 886 -121.49 -10.86 -65.85
C ILE A 886 -121.65 -11.84 -67.02
N ALA A 887 -121.42 -11.39 -68.27
CA ALA A 887 -121.46 -12.27 -69.43
C ALA A 887 -120.41 -13.38 -69.31
N ASP A 888 -119.17 -13.04 -68.97
CA ASP A 888 -118.08 -14.00 -68.72
C ASP A 888 -118.43 -14.97 -67.58
N ARG A 889 -118.97 -14.47 -66.46
CA ARG A 889 -119.42 -15.32 -65.34
C ARG A 889 -120.57 -16.24 -65.72
N MET A 890 -121.53 -15.78 -66.52
CA MET A 890 -122.67 -16.57 -66.99
C MET A 890 -122.24 -17.66 -68.00
N VAL A 891 -121.19 -17.42 -68.78
CA VAL A 891 -120.57 -18.42 -69.66
C VAL A 891 -119.73 -19.41 -68.86
N GLY A 892 -118.94 -18.91 -67.90
CA GLY A 892 -118.06 -19.74 -67.05
C GLY A 892 -118.81 -20.68 -66.09
N LYS A 893 -120.03 -20.35 -65.64
CA LYS A 893 -120.85 -21.23 -64.78
C LYS A 893 -121.44 -22.48 -65.48
N ARG A 894 -121.16 -22.70 -66.77
CA ARG A 894 -121.48 -23.93 -67.51
C ARG A 894 -120.24 -24.70 -68.00
N GLY A 895 -119.04 -24.29 -67.57
CA GLY A 895 -117.83 -25.10 -67.60
C GLY A 895 -117.65 -25.85 -66.30
#